data_AF-A0A497TD76-F1
#
_entry.id   AF-A0A497TD76-F1
#
_cell.length_a   1.000
_cell.length_b   1.000
_cell.length_c   1.000
_cell.angle_alpha   90.00
_cell.angle_beta   90.00
_cell.angle_gamma   90.00
#
_symmetry.space_group_name_H-M   'P 1'
#
loop_
_entity.id
_entity.type
_entity.pdbx_description
1 polymer ?
#
loop_
_entity_poly.entity_id
_entity_poly.type
_entity_poly.pdbx_seq_one_letter_code
_entity_poly.pdbx_strand_id
1 'polypeptide(L)'
;MKVCDYEYDADKLKLRINCMGCLYGASIEDFEECMGRVIDRILELKKVRTVVLAKNREYEYDYEQVKLLREIANVIEELIRGKIISRKNLGGEECERCYPGRLQKLQYIILDLMRRDPIGAYVECVREIRRTNIKMKKAVSKKCYNCILLYKANALDVIKKKLEATKIIQFAMPHLSGYHIGDRSLYREIFLPSVRPNFMLTRYMLTLPERGKSIDRYKVRDSIVEIFKVPDSAQYFYHIIPPEFKLPEEQYAVLDAARRYMAEHKPKEAEFVRTKDIREVFFSIGKDMIREMADKQGVSLTLKEIETLATILTRYTAGLGVLELLLADEKIQDIYINSPVETQPILVYHQDWEECKTNLIPSMEDAEAWATRLRIQSGRPLDEANPVLDTELMIPGGRARFCIITRTLSPYGIGFAIRRHRDKPWTLPLFIKSRMLNPLGAGLLSFLIDGMVSLLIAGGRGAGKTSMMGSLMLEMLPKTRIVVIEDTLELPVDQLRELHYNIERLKSRSVITRIETEMPADEALRTALRLGDSALIVGEVRSLEAKALYEAMRIGALSNVVAGTIHGESAYGVYDRVVNDLGVPTTSFKATDIIPICKSLRSADGLHRFRRVTEITEIRKEWEKNPLKEEAFVNLMEYSGKEDTLKPTDTFVNGESEILNRISSYVKEWSGNWEAVWENINLRAKIKQTIVELSEKLNKPEILEAEWVVKSNQKFHLIQEELRKETGAAEPDEVYQKWLEWFKSLLRM
;
A
#
# COMPACT_ATOMS: atom_id res chain seq x y z
N MET A 1 -7.86 -31.88 -16.05
CA MET A 1 -8.35 -31.53 -17.41
C MET A 1 -7.53 -32.28 -18.46
N LYS A 2 -8.16 -32.77 -19.53
CA LYS A 2 -7.42 -33.28 -20.70
C LYS A 2 -6.70 -32.12 -21.41
N VAL A 3 -5.69 -32.44 -22.21
CA VAL A 3 -4.92 -31.45 -22.98
C VAL A 3 -5.86 -30.68 -23.92
N CYS A 4 -5.81 -29.34 -23.85
CA CYS A 4 -6.64 -28.41 -24.63
C CYS A 4 -8.15 -28.46 -24.34
N ASP A 5 -8.54 -28.90 -23.14
CA ASP A 5 -9.91 -28.81 -22.60
C ASP A 5 -10.22 -27.39 -22.08
N TYR A 6 -11.49 -27.05 -21.82
CA TYR A 6 -11.88 -25.71 -21.35
C TYR A 6 -12.88 -25.73 -20.19
N GLU A 7 -12.82 -24.69 -19.36
CA GLU A 7 -13.78 -24.38 -18.31
C GLU A 7 -14.43 -23.03 -18.63
N TYR A 8 -15.74 -22.92 -18.44
CA TYR A 8 -16.47 -21.67 -18.64
C TYR A 8 -17.26 -21.32 -17.38
N ASP A 9 -16.88 -20.19 -16.78
CA ASP A 9 -17.59 -19.59 -15.66
C ASP A 9 -18.68 -18.67 -16.21
N ALA A 10 -19.94 -19.08 -16.04
CA ALA A 10 -21.11 -18.37 -16.56
C ALA A 10 -21.42 -17.08 -15.79
N ASP A 11 -21.01 -16.98 -14.52
CA ASP A 11 -21.25 -15.80 -13.69
C ASP A 11 -20.22 -14.72 -14.00
N LYS A 12 -18.95 -15.11 -14.12
CA LYS A 12 -17.84 -14.20 -14.48
C LYS A 12 -17.68 -14.01 -16.00
N LEU A 13 -18.44 -14.73 -16.84
CA LEU A 13 -18.34 -14.76 -18.31
C LEU A 13 -16.90 -15.04 -18.78
N LYS A 14 -16.20 -15.93 -18.07
CA LYS A 14 -14.77 -16.19 -18.21
C LYS A 14 -14.54 -17.57 -18.83
N LEU A 15 -13.81 -17.60 -19.94
CA LEU A 15 -13.38 -18.81 -20.62
C LEU A 15 -11.93 -19.12 -20.26
N ARG A 16 -11.68 -20.28 -19.65
CA ARG A 16 -10.34 -20.78 -19.32
C ARG A 16 -10.02 -22.00 -20.16
N ILE A 17 -8.91 -21.99 -20.89
CA ILE A 17 -8.46 -23.09 -21.75
C ILE A 17 -7.17 -23.67 -21.18
N ASN A 18 -7.12 -24.98 -20.95
CA ASN A 18 -5.93 -25.67 -20.46
C ASN A 18 -4.97 -25.97 -21.61
N CYS A 19 -3.90 -25.19 -21.72
CA CYS A 19 -2.84 -25.34 -22.71
C CYS A 19 -1.65 -26.19 -22.22
N MET A 20 -1.71 -26.80 -21.03
CA MET A 20 -0.65 -27.70 -20.58
C MET A 20 -0.56 -28.92 -21.50
N GLY A 21 0.63 -29.16 -22.07
CA GLY A 21 0.90 -30.27 -22.98
C GLY A 21 0.36 -30.10 -24.41
N CYS A 22 -0.23 -28.96 -24.79
CA CYS A 22 -0.59 -28.72 -26.19
C CYS A 22 0.70 -28.59 -27.03
N LEU A 23 0.70 -29.15 -28.25
CA LEU A 23 1.83 -29.14 -29.20
C LEU A 23 2.18 -27.72 -29.70
N TYR A 24 1.22 -26.82 -29.67
CA TYR A 24 1.34 -25.39 -29.97
C TYR A 24 1.25 -24.58 -28.66
N GLY A 25 1.84 -23.39 -28.61
CA GLY A 25 1.94 -22.61 -27.37
C GLY A 25 0.61 -22.01 -26.86
N ALA A 26 0.71 -21.22 -25.79
CA ALA A 26 -0.44 -20.64 -25.08
C ALA A 26 -0.59 -19.13 -25.34
N SER A 27 -0.61 -18.76 -26.63
CA SER A 27 -0.67 -17.37 -27.07
C SER A 27 -1.53 -17.27 -28.33
N ILE A 28 -2.48 -16.32 -28.32
CA ILE A 28 -3.34 -15.98 -29.45
C ILE A 28 -2.52 -15.29 -30.54
N GLU A 29 -1.58 -14.43 -30.15
CA GLU A 29 -0.75 -13.64 -31.04
C GLU A 29 0.34 -14.46 -31.74
N ASP A 30 0.87 -15.51 -31.11
CA ASP A 30 1.97 -16.30 -31.68
C ASP A 30 1.51 -17.55 -32.43
N PHE A 31 0.37 -18.14 -32.06
CA PHE A 31 -0.06 -19.46 -32.57
C PHE A 31 -1.44 -19.43 -33.24
N GLU A 32 -1.47 -19.84 -34.51
CA GLU A 32 -2.68 -19.80 -35.34
C GLU A 32 -3.78 -20.76 -34.88
N GLU A 33 -3.37 -21.93 -34.41
CA GLU A 33 -4.26 -22.96 -33.88
C GLU A 33 -4.90 -22.51 -32.57
N CYS A 34 -4.17 -21.70 -31.79
CA CYS A 34 -4.68 -21.16 -30.53
C CYS A 34 -5.79 -20.14 -30.80
N MET A 35 -5.55 -19.18 -31.70
CA MET A 35 -6.55 -18.20 -32.12
C MET A 35 -7.81 -18.87 -32.69
N GLY A 36 -7.63 -19.85 -33.58
CA GLY A 36 -8.75 -20.59 -34.18
C GLY A 36 -9.64 -21.25 -33.13
N ARG A 37 -9.04 -21.94 -32.16
CA ARG A 37 -9.79 -22.58 -31.07
C ARG A 37 -10.50 -21.59 -30.18
N VAL A 38 -9.87 -20.46 -29.86
CA VAL A 38 -10.52 -19.41 -29.06
C VAL A 38 -11.75 -18.86 -29.79
N ILE A 39 -11.65 -18.59 -31.09
CA ILE A 39 -12.78 -18.14 -31.91
C ILE A 39 -13.90 -19.20 -31.95
N ASP A 40 -13.55 -20.47 -32.11
CA ASP A 40 -14.52 -21.58 -32.08
C ASP A 40 -15.27 -21.64 -30.75
N ARG A 41 -14.58 -21.48 -29.62
CA ARG A 41 -15.23 -21.45 -28.29
C ARG A 41 -16.07 -20.19 -28.07
N ILE A 42 -15.65 -19.05 -28.60
CA ILE A 42 -16.46 -17.81 -28.54
C ILE A 42 -17.75 -17.99 -29.36
N LEU A 43 -17.69 -18.64 -30.52
CA LEU A 43 -18.87 -18.98 -31.34
C LEU A 43 -19.85 -19.89 -30.58
N GLU A 44 -19.34 -20.90 -29.88
CA GLU A 44 -20.15 -21.84 -29.10
C GLU A 44 -20.83 -21.18 -27.89
N LEU A 45 -20.08 -20.41 -27.10
CA LEU A 45 -20.52 -19.90 -25.80
C LEU A 45 -21.26 -18.55 -25.88
N LYS A 46 -21.06 -17.78 -26.97
CA LYS A 46 -21.65 -16.47 -27.30
C LYS A 46 -21.38 -15.31 -26.32
N LYS A 47 -21.30 -15.57 -25.01
CA LYS A 47 -21.14 -14.58 -23.94
C LYS A 47 -19.80 -14.74 -23.22
N VAL A 48 -18.69 -14.54 -23.93
CA VAL A 48 -17.35 -14.51 -23.30
C VAL A 48 -16.89 -13.06 -23.15
N ARG A 49 -16.43 -12.68 -21.95
CA ARG A 49 -15.79 -11.39 -21.66
C ARG A 49 -14.29 -11.51 -21.51
N THR A 50 -13.78 -12.61 -20.96
CA THR A 50 -12.36 -12.78 -20.67
C THR A 50 -11.92 -14.16 -21.10
N VAL A 51 -10.76 -14.27 -21.75
CA VAL A 51 -10.17 -15.54 -22.18
C VAL A 51 -8.86 -15.73 -21.43
N VAL A 52 -8.66 -16.90 -20.83
CA VAL A 52 -7.44 -17.28 -20.13
C VAL A 52 -6.85 -18.53 -20.76
N LEU A 53 -5.64 -18.43 -21.30
CA LEU A 53 -4.86 -19.58 -21.76
C LEU A 53 -3.91 -20.02 -20.65
N ALA A 54 -4.14 -21.19 -20.08
CA ALA A 54 -3.40 -21.70 -18.93
C ALA A 54 -2.31 -22.69 -19.36
N LYS A 55 -1.03 -22.32 -19.27
CA LYS A 55 0.12 -23.22 -19.38
C LYS A 55 0.89 -23.21 -18.06
N ASN A 56 2.22 -23.05 -18.09
CA ASN A 56 3.01 -22.73 -16.90
C ASN A 56 2.50 -21.40 -16.33
N ARG A 57 2.38 -20.38 -17.19
CA ARG A 57 1.75 -19.09 -16.88
C ARG A 57 0.33 -19.04 -17.46
N GLU A 58 -0.50 -18.16 -16.90
CA GLU A 58 -1.80 -17.85 -17.48
C GLU A 58 -1.71 -16.56 -18.28
N TYR A 59 -2.18 -16.62 -19.52
CA TYR A 59 -2.27 -15.49 -20.43
C TYR A 59 -3.74 -15.06 -20.50
N GLU A 60 -4.06 -13.96 -19.83
CA GLU A 60 -5.42 -13.43 -19.72
C GLU A 60 -5.62 -12.25 -20.68
N TYR A 61 -6.58 -12.43 -21.60
CA TYR A 61 -7.04 -11.44 -22.57
C TYR A 61 -8.33 -10.80 -22.05
N ASP A 62 -8.31 -9.47 -21.92
CA ASP A 62 -9.41 -8.67 -21.38
C ASP A 62 -10.60 -8.55 -22.34
N TYR A 63 -11.62 -7.80 -21.89
CA TYR A 63 -12.83 -7.58 -22.66
C TYR A 63 -12.61 -6.89 -24.01
N GLU A 64 -11.73 -5.89 -24.11
CA GLU A 64 -11.52 -5.18 -25.38
C GLU A 64 -10.79 -6.08 -26.38
N GLN A 65 -9.83 -6.88 -25.93
CA GLN A 65 -9.14 -7.85 -26.77
C GLN A 65 -10.07 -8.99 -27.22
N VAL A 66 -10.86 -9.57 -26.31
CA VAL A 66 -11.83 -10.62 -26.63
C VAL A 66 -12.93 -10.11 -27.55
N LYS A 67 -13.31 -8.83 -27.45
CA LYS A 67 -14.28 -8.20 -28.36
C LYS A 67 -13.80 -8.19 -29.80
N LEU A 68 -12.50 -8.01 -30.08
CA LEU A 68 -11.94 -8.10 -31.43
C LEU A 68 -12.16 -9.48 -32.05
N LEU A 69 -11.90 -10.54 -31.29
CA LEU A 69 -12.11 -11.92 -31.73
C LEU A 69 -13.60 -12.24 -31.90
N ARG A 70 -14.46 -11.65 -31.06
CA ARG A 70 -15.91 -11.81 -31.16
C ARG A 70 -16.50 -11.13 -32.41
N GLU A 71 -15.95 -9.98 -32.83
CA GLU A 71 -16.35 -9.35 -34.10
C GLU A 71 -16.08 -10.29 -35.28
N ILE A 72 -14.94 -10.96 -35.31
CA ILE A 72 -14.62 -11.97 -36.33
C ILE A 72 -15.57 -13.17 -36.25
N ALA A 73 -15.81 -13.70 -35.05
CA ALA A 73 -16.77 -14.79 -34.84
C ALA A 73 -18.16 -14.44 -35.41
N ASN A 74 -18.67 -13.24 -35.12
CA ASN A 74 -19.96 -12.78 -35.64
C ASN A 74 -19.97 -12.69 -37.17
N VAL A 75 -18.88 -12.21 -37.79
CA VAL A 75 -18.76 -12.18 -39.26
C VAL A 75 -18.83 -13.59 -39.85
N ILE A 76 -18.16 -14.57 -39.25
CA ILE A 76 -18.21 -15.97 -39.69
C ILE A 76 -19.64 -16.51 -39.60
N GLU A 77 -20.33 -16.30 -38.48
CA GLU A 77 -21.72 -16.74 -38.27
C GLU A 77 -22.68 -16.11 -39.31
N GLU A 78 -22.55 -14.81 -39.56
CA GLU A 78 -23.35 -14.10 -40.56
C GLU A 78 -23.12 -14.59 -41.99
N LEU A 79 -21.86 -14.86 -42.37
CA LEU A 79 -21.53 -15.37 -43.71
C LEU A 79 -22.06 -16.79 -43.93
N ILE A 80 -22.00 -17.65 -42.90
CA ILE A 80 -22.57 -19.00 -42.94
C ILE A 80 -24.10 -18.94 -43.03
N ARG A 81 -24.74 -18.13 -42.18
CA ARG A 81 -26.21 -17.95 -42.17
C ARG A 81 -26.73 -17.33 -43.47
N GLY A 82 -25.97 -16.40 -44.05
CA GLY A 82 -26.25 -15.78 -45.35
C GLY A 82 -26.05 -16.71 -46.55
N LYS A 83 -25.62 -17.96 -46.34
CA LYS A 83 -25.35 -18.94 -47.39
C LYS A 83 -24.47 -18.38 -48.52
N ILE A 84 -23.42 -17.63 -48.16
CA ILE A 84 -22.50 -17.00 -49.11
C ILE A 84 -21.80 -18.03 -50.01
N ILE A 85 -21.56 -19.24 -49.50
CA ILE A 85 -20.95 -20.37 -50.23
C ILE A 85 -21.97 -21.09 -51.14
N SER A 86 -23.21 -20.59 -51.26
CA SER A 86 -24.22 -21.22 -52.13
C SER A 86 -23.88 -21.09 -53.61
N ARG A 87 -24.35 -22.05 -54.42
CA ARG A 87 -24.11 -22.09 -55.87
C ARG A 87 -24.57 -20.80 -56.59
N LYS A 88 -25.64 -20.17 -56.11
CA LYS A 88 -26.17 -18.90 -56.64
C LYS A 88 -25.22 -17.70 -56.48
N ASN A 89 -24.35 -17.74 -55.48
CA ASN A 89 -23.41 -16.65 -55.19
C ASN A 89 -22.03 -16.89 -55.81
N LEU A 90 -21.76 -18.10 -56.29
CA LEU A 90 -20.45 -18.52 -56.80
C LEU A 90 -20.32 -18.42 -58.32
N GLY A 91 -21.40 -18.10 -59.04
CA GLY A 91 -21.41 -17.91 -60.50
C GLY A 91 -22.80 -18.03 -61.12
N GLY A 92 -22.88 -18.04 -62.44
CA GLY A 92 -24.13 -18.35 -63.16
C GLY A 92 -24.53 -19.83 -62.97
N GLU A 93 -25.85 -20.11 -62.98
CA GLU A 93 -26.43 -21.40 -62.57
C GLU A 93 -25.85 -22.62 -63.33
N GLU A 94 -25.38 -22.44 -64.57
CA GLU A 94 -24.86 -23.48 -65.47
C GLU A 94 -23.31 -23.53 -65.59
N CYS A 95 -22.55 -22.74 -64.80
CA CYS A 95 -21.10 -22.64 -64.99
C CYS A 95 -20.29 -23.68 -64.20
N GLU A 96 -20.01 -24.84 -64.80
CA GLU A 96 -19.23 -25.92 -64.13
C GLU A 96 -17.73 -25.67 -64.07
N ARG A 97 -17.18 -24.85 -64.98
CA ARG A 97 -15.73 -24.60 -65.05
C ARG A 97 -15.17 -23.75 -63.91
N CYS A 98 -15.93 -22.74 -63.46
CA CYS A 98 -15.46 -21.77 -62.47
C CYS A 98 -15.88 -22.11 -61.04
N TYR A 99 -16.92 -22.93 -60.88
CA TYR A 99 -17.54 -23.20 -59.59
C TYR A 99 -16.62 -23.94 -58.59
N PRO A 100 -15.94 -25.05 -58.94
CA PRO A 100 -15.14 -25.82 -57.97
C PRO A 100 -14.01 -25.00 -57.34
N GLY A 101 -13.27 -24.23 -58.16
CA GLY A 101 -12.18 -23.39 -57.67
C GLY A 101 -12.65 -22.24 -56.77
N ARG A 102 -13.81 -21.63 -57.08
CA ARG A 102 -14.38 -20.55 -56.25
C ARG A 102 -14.93 -21.10 -54.93
N LEU A 103 -15.56 -22.28 -54.97
CA LEU A 103 -16.05 -22.98 -53.79
C LEU A 103 -14.91 -23.28 -52.82
N GLN A 104 -13.86 -23.95 -53.30
CA GLN A 104 -12.67 -24.27 -52.50
C GLN A 104 -12.04 -23.00 -51.92
N LYS A 105 -11.98 -21.92 -52.71
CA LYS A 105 -11.38 -20.66 -52.26
C LYS A 105 -12.18 -19.98 -51.16
N LEU A 106 -13.50 -19.91 -51.28
CA LEU A 106 -14.35 -19.36 -50.23
C LEU A 106 -14.39 -20.23 -48.98
N GLN A 107 -14.38 -21.56 -49.14
CA GLN A 107 -14.27 -22.47 -47.99
C GLN A 107 -12.97 -22.23 -47.23
N TYR A 108 -11.84 -22.10 -47.95
CA TYR A 108 -10.56 -21.76 -47.34
C TYR A 108 -10.60 -20.40 -46.60
N ILE A 109 -11.14 -19.35 -47.22
CA ILE A 109 -11.21 -18.03 -46.58
C ILE A 109 -12.13 -18.04 -45.36
N ILE A 110 -13.33 -18.60 -45.46
CA ILE A 110 -14.39 -18.47 -44.43
C ILE A 110 -14.24 -19.51 -43.31
N LEU A 111 -13.95 -20.76 -43.65
CA LEU A 111 -13.97 -21.87 -42.70
C LEU A 111 -12.62 -22.10 -42.03
N ASP A 112 -11.51 -21.71 -42.68
CA ASP A 112 -10.17 -21.93 -42.16
C ASP A 112 -9.47 -20.62 -41.81
N LEU A 113 -9.23 -19.76 -42.82
CA LEU A 113 -8.38 -18.60 -42.63
C LEU A 113 -8.97 -17.53 -41.71
N MET A 114 -10.27 -17.25 -41.78
CA MET A 114 -10.91 -16.29 -40.85
C MET A 114 -10.78 -16.70 -39.38
N ARG A 115 -10.66 -18.01 -39.09
CA ARG A 115 -10.50 -18.50 -37.72
C ARG A 115 -9.05 -18.40 -37.27
N ARG A 116 -8.11 -18.72 -38.16
CA ARG A 116 -6.68 -18.81 -37.83
C ARG A 116 -5.95 -17.49 -38.02
N ASP A 117 -6.14 -16.83 -39.16
CA ASP A 117 -5.50 -15.58 -39.58
C ASP A 117 -6.53 -14.60 -40.21
N PRO A 118 -7.36 -13.91 -39.40
CA PRO A 118 -8.33 -12.93 -39.88
C PRO A 118 -7.75 -11.84 -40.81
N ILE A 119 -6.53 -11.37 -40.54
CA ILE A 119 -5.84 -10.34 -41.34
C ILE A 119 -5.47 -10.94 -42.70
N GLY A 120 -4.88 -12.14 -42.70
CA GLY A 120 -4.62 -12.91 -43.90
C GLY A 120 -5.89 -13.18 -44.72
N ALA A 121 -7.04 -13.37 -44.07
CA ALA A 121 -8.31 -13.67 -44.74
C ALA A 121 -8.80 -12.45 -45.52
N TYR A 122 -8.67 -11.27 -44.92
CA TYR A 122 -8.91 -10.01 -45.60
C TYR A 122 -7.95 -9.79 -46.77
N VAL A 123 -6.64 -9.98 -46.57
CA VAL A 123 -5.63 -9.81 -47.61
C VAL A 123 -5.85 -10.76 -48.78
N GLU A 124 -6.17 -12.03 -48.52
CA GLU A 124 -6.45 -13.01 -49.57
C GLU A 124 -7.77 -12.71 -50.30
N CYS A 125 -8.79 -12.22 -49.60
CA CYS A 125 -10.02 -11.73 -50.22
C CYS A 125 -9.74 -10.55 -51.16
N VAL A 126 -8.92 -9.58 -50.75
CA VAL A 126 -8.52 -8.44 -51.60
C VAL A 126 -7.70 -8.89 -52.80
N ARG A 127 -6.78 -9.85 -52.62
CA ARG A 127 -6.01 -10.47 -53.73
C ARG A 127 -6.94 -11.15 -54.72
N GLU A 128 -7.95 -11.87 -54.24
CA GLU A 128 -8.91 -12.55 -55.11
C GLU A 128 -9.83 -11.56 -55.85
N ILE A 129 -10.23 -10.45 -55.22
CA ILE A 129 -10.94 -9.35 -55.90
C ILE A 129 -10.10 -8.77 -57.04
N ARG A 130 -8.80 -8.53 -56.81
CA ARG A 130 -7.87 -8.04 -57.86
C ARG A 130 -7.77 -9.04 -59.02
N ARG A 131 -7.57 -10.33 -58.74
CA ARG A 131 -7.55 -11.40 -59.75
C ARG A 131 -8.87 -11.47 -60.52
N THR A 132 -9.99 -11.33 -59.82
CA THR A 132 -11.34 -11.34 -60.37
C THR A 132 -11.56 -10.15 -61.31
N ASN A 133 -11.14 -8.94 -60.93
CA ASN A 133 -11.19 -7.76 -61.79
C ASN A 133 -10.36 -7.91 -63.07
N ILE A 134 -9.17 -8.54 -62.98
CA ILE A 134 -8.35 -8.85 -64.17
C ILE A 134 -9.08 -9.85 -65.09
N LYS A 135 -9.67 -10.89 -64.52
CA LYS A 135 -10.47 -11.87 -65.28
C LYS A 135 -11.72 -11.24 -65.90
N MET A 136 -12.36 -10.28 -65.25
CA MET A 136 -13.49 -9.51 -65.81
C MET A 136 -13.07 -8.72 -67.05
N LYS A 137 -11.90 -8.05 -67.01
CA LYS A 137 -11.36 -7.30 -68.17
C LYS A 137 -11.03 -8.21 -69.36
N LYS A 138 -10.71 -9.48 -69.10
CA LYS A 138 -10.36 -10.50 -70.11
C LYS A 138 -11.52 -11.44 -70.45
N ALA A 139 -12.76 -11.10 -70.08
CA ALA A 139 -13.90 -11.99 -70.26
C ALA A 139 -14.24 -12.18 -71.75
N VAL A 140 -14.27 -13.44 -72.20
CA VAL A 140 -14.48 -13.82 -73.62
C VAL A 140 -15.96 -13.69 -74.05
N SER A 141 -16.90 -13.73 -73.11
CA SER A 141 -18.34 -13.63 -73.40
C SER A 141 -19.12 -12.86 -72.34
N LYS A 142 -20.27 -12.28 -72.72
CA LYS A 142 -21.19 -11.56 -71.81
C LYS A 142 -21.69 -12.45 -70.66
N LYS A 143 -21.91 -13.75 -70.93
CA LYS A 143 -22.23 -14.76 -69.90
C LYS A 143 -21.08 -14.94 -68.89
N CYS A 144 -19.83 -15.00 -69.35
CA CYS A 144 -18.67 -15.10 -68.46
C CYS A 144 -18.47 -13.83 -67.63
N TYR A 145 -18.65 -12.65 -68.22
CA TYR A 145 -18.59 -11.37 -67.50
C TYR A 145 -19.60 -11.34 -66.35
N ASN A 146 -20.88 -11.67 -66.62
CA ASN A 146 -21.93 -11.70 -65.59
C ASN A 146 -21.66 -12.75 -64.51
N CYS A 147 -21.14 -13.92 -64.88
CA CYS A 147 -20.75 -14.97 -63.92
C CYS A 147 -19.62 -14.51 -62.97
N ILE A 148 -18.67 -13.71 -63.46
CA ILE A 148 -17.60 -13.16 -62.64
C ILE A 148 -18.12 -12.00 -61.77
N LEU A 149 -18.98 -11.14 -62.34
CA LEU A 149 -19.60 -10.03 -61.61
C LEU A 149 -20.45 -10.52 -60.43
N LEU A 150 -21.25 -11.58 -60.63
CA LEU A 150 -22.05 -12.22 -59.58
C LEU A 150 -21.17 -12.72 -58.43
N TYR A 151 -20.09 -13.42 -58.74
CA TYR A 151 -19.15 -13.92 -57.72
C TYR A 151 -18.48 -12.79 -56.94
N LYS A 152 -18.07 -11.73 -57.64
CA LYS A 152 -17.48 -10.56 -57.00
C LYS A 152 -18.49 -9.85 -56.09
N ALA A 153 -19.66 -9.49 -56.61
CA ALA A 153 -20.65 -8.69 -55.91
C ALA A 153 -21.34 -9.44 -54.76
N ASN A 154 -21.69 -10.72 -54.96
CA ASN A 154 -22.49 -11.47 -53.99
C ASN A 154 -21.65 -12.21 -52.94
N ALA A 155 -20.36 -12.44 -53.20
CA ALA A 155 -19.49 -13.12 -52.25
C ALA A 155 -18.30 -12.25 -51.81
N LEU A 156 -17.38 -11.92 -52.71
CA LEU A 156 -16.12 -11.28 -52.34
C LEU A 156 -16.29 -9.87 -51.76
N ASP A 157 -17.12 -9.03 -52.39
CA ASP A 157 -17.37 -7.66 -51.92
C ASP A 157 -18.14 -7.65 -50.58
N VAL A 158 -19.03 -8.64 -50.35
CA VAL A 158 -19.73 -8.83 -49.08
C VAL A 158 -18.77 -9.22 -47.97
N ILE A 159 -17.89 -10.21 -48.22
CA ILE A 159 -16.87 -10.65 -47.28
C ILE A 159 -15.94 -9.49 -46.93
N LYS A 160 -15.44 -8.78 -47.96
CA LYS A 160 -14.55 -7.63 -47.80
C LYS A 160 -15.21 -6.56 -46.92
N LYS A 161 -16.44 -6.14 -47.24
CA LYS A 161 -17.14 -5.09 -46.49
C LYS A 161 -17.38 -5.46 -45.03
N LYS A 162 -17.69 -6.74 -44.75
CA LYS A 162 -17.88 -7.22 -43.38
C LYS A 162 -16.57 -7.26 -42.60
N LEU A 163 -15.48 -7.70 -43.21
CA LEU A 163 -14.15 -7.70 -42.58
C LEU A 163 -13.64 -6.27 -42.33
N GLU A 164 -13.82 -5.32 -43.25
CA GLU A 164 -13.42 -3.91 -43.07
C GLU A 164 -14.17 -3.20 -41.93
N ALA A 165 -15.37 -3.68 -41.58
CA ALA A 165 -16.13 -3.15 -40.45
C ALA A 165 -15.59 -3.59 -39.09
N THR A 166 -14.72 -4.62 -39.05
CA THR A 166 -14.14 -5.11 -37.80
C THR A 166 -12.93 -4.28 -37.39
N LYS A 167 -12.81 -4.02 -36.08
CA LYS A 167 -11.73 -3.20 -35.54
C LYS A 167 -10.35 -3.79 -35.81
N ILE A 168 -10.21 -5.11 -35.75
CA ILE A 168 -8.93 -5.78 -35.98
C ILE A 168 -8.36 -5.48 -37.38
N ILE A 169 -9.21 -5.39 -38.40
CA ILE A 169 -8.80 -5.02 -39.77
C ILE A 169 -8.54 -3.52 -39.90
N GLN A 170 -9.32 -2.68 -39.21
CA GLN A 170 -9.10 -1.23 -39.19
C GLN A 170 -7.73 -0.87 -38.57
N PHE A 171 -7.32 -1.58 -37.51
CA PHE A 171 -5.98 -1.44 -36.93
C PHE A 171 -4.88 -1.92 -37.88
N ALA A 172 -5.10 -3.04 -38.58
CA ALA A 172 -4.09 -3.61 -39.47
C ALA A 172 -3.91 -2.80 -40.78
N MET A 173 -4.96 -2.13 -41.27
CA MET A 173 -5.04 -1.46 -42.58
C MET A 173 -3.81 -0.61 -42.97
N PRO A 174 -3.27 0.27 -42.10
CA PRO A 174 -2.09 1.09 -42.43
C PRO A 174 -0.81 0.27 -42.69
N HIS A 175 -0.75 -0.97 -42.17
CA HIS A 175 0.44 -1.81 -42.17
C HIS A 175 0.34 -3.02 -43.12
N LEU A 176 -0.70 -3.11 -43.95
CA LEU A 176 -0.93 -4.27 -44.84
C LEU A 176 -0.04 -4.31 -46.09
N SER A 177 0.76 -3.26 -46.36
CA SER A 177 1.64 -3.23 -47.52
C SER A 177 2.77 -4.24 -47.36
N GLY A 178 2.76 -5.31 -48.17
CA GLY A 178 3.75 -6.38 -48.09
C GLY A 178 3.40 -7.53 -47.13
N TYR A 179 2.20 -7.55 -46.54
CA TYR A 179 1.80 -8.60 -45.61
C TYR A 179 1.83 -10.00 -46.23
N HIS A 180 2.49 -10.94 -45.55
CA HIS A 180 2.53 -12.36 -45.87
C HIS A 180 1.51 -13.12 -45.00
N ILE A 181 0.74 -14.02 -45.60
CA ILE A 181 -0.23 -14.84 -44.85
C ILE A 181 0.55 -15.71 -43.86
N GLY A 182 0.11 -15.72 -42.60
CA GLY A 182 0.83 -16.36 -41.49
C GLY A 182 1.82 -15.45 -40.75
N ASP A 183 2.03 -14.20 -41.19
CA ASP A 183 2.83 -13.22 -40.43
C ASP A 183 2.08 -12.81 -39.15
N ARG A 184 2.74 -13.02 -37.99
CA ARG A 184 2.17 -12.76 -36.67
C ARG A 184 2.61 -11.44 -36.04
N SER A 185 3.46 -10.65 -36.71
CA SER A 185 3.98 -9.37 -36.18
C SER A 185 2.88 -8.41 -35.73
N LEU A 186 1.88 -8.15 -36.58
CA LEU A 186 0.75 -7.28 -36.27
C LEU A 186 -0.12 -7.79 -35.12
N TYR A 187 -0.24 -9.11 -34.97
CA TYR A 187 -1.01 -9.70 -33.88
C TYR A 187 -0.35 -9.45 -32.52
N ARG A 188 0.98 -9.41 -32.44
CA ARG A 188 1.73 -9.10 -31.21
C ARG A 188 1.58 -7.64 -30.77
N GLU A 189 1.26 -6.75 -31.69
CA GLU A 189 0.96 -5.35 -31.39
C GLU A 189 -0.50 -5.17 -30.93
N ILE A 190 -1.42 -6.01 -31.43
CA ILE A 190 -2.86 -5.92 -31.15
C ILE A 190 -3.23 -6.65 -29.86
N PHE A 191 -2.66 -7.83 -29.63
CA PHE A 191 -2.99 -8.68 -28.49
C PHE A 191 -1.83 -8.69 -27.51
N LEU A 192 -2.07 -8.08 -26.35
CA LEU A 192 -1.14 -7.95 -25.26
C LEU A 192 -1.76 -8.62 -24.03
N PRO A 193 -1.62 -9.95 -23.89
CA PRO A 193 -2.18 -10.65 -22.75
C PRO A 193 -1.51 -10.21 -21.45
N SER A 194 -2.30 -10.12 -20.39
CA SER A 194 -1.74 -10.06 -19.04
C SER A 194 -1.21 -11.44 -18.66
N VAL A 195 0.10 -11.54 -18.42
CA VAL A 195 0.76 -12.79 -18.02
C VAL A 195 0.81 -12.86 -16.51
N ARG A 196 0.17 -13.87 -15.91
CA ARG A 196 0.25 -14.12 -14.48
C ARG A 196 0.87 -15.48 -14.17
N PRO A 197 1.70 -15.56 -13.13
CA PRO A 197 1.89 -16.80 -12.39
C PRO A 197 0.55 -17.41 -11.98
N ASN A 198 0.34 -18.70 -12.25
CA ASN A 198 -0.85 -19.46 -11.88
C ASN A 198 -1.02 -19.62 -10.36
N PHE A 199 -0.02 -19.21 -9.57
CA PHE A 199 -0.05 -19.14 -8.11
C PHE A 199 -0.38 -17.77 -7.53
N MET A 200 -0.46 -16.74 -8.37
CA MET A 200 -0.81 -15.38 -7.95
C MET A 200 -2.24 -15.10 -8.39
N LEU A 201 -3.13 -14.90 -7.41
CA LEU A 201 -4.51 -14.54 -7.69
C LEU A 201 -4.63 -13.05 -8.02
N THR A 202 -3.79 -12.21 -7.40
CA THR A 202 -3.69 -10.77 -7.70
C THR A 202 -3.13 -10.57 -9.10
N ARG A 203 -3.82 -9.76 -9.90
CA ARG A 203 -3.43 -9.40 -11.26
C ARG A 203 -2.41 -8.26 -11.23
N TYR A 204 -1.38 -8.37 -12.05
CA TYR A 204 -0.33 -7.38 -12.22
C TYR A 204 -0.48 -6.71 -13.57
N MET A 205 -0.65 -5.39 -13.58
CA MET A 205 -0.51 -4.60 -14.79
C MET A 205 0.98 -4.46 -15.09
N LEU A 206 1.47 -5.27 -16.03
CA LEU A 206 2.87 -5.21 -16.46
C LEU A 206 3.15 -4.05 -17.41
N THR A 207 2.10 -3.50 -18.03
CA THR A 207 2.19 -2.34 -18.91
C THR A 207 2.43 -1.08 -18.09
N LEU A 208 3.50 -0.37 -18.43
CA LEU A 208 3.77 0.95 -17.88
C LEU A 208 2.67 1.94 -18.32
N PRO A 209 2.34 2.94 -17.48
CA PRO A 209 1.34 3.94 -17.85
C PRO A 209 1.79 4.71 -19.10
N GLU A 210 0.86 4.93 -20.03
CA GLU A 210 1.12 5.63 -21.29
C GLU A 210 1.73 7.02 -21.01
N ARG A 211 2.88 7.31 -21.63
CA ARG A 211 3.63 8.57 -21.46
C ARG A 211 4.11 8.84 -20.02
N GLY A 212 4.10 7.85 -19.13
CA GLY A 212 4.62 7.97 -17.77
C GLY A 212 6.13 8.22 -17.76
N LYS A 213 6.59 9.21 -16.99
CA LYS A 213 8.01 9.47 -16.76
C LYS A 213 8.41 8.92 -15.40
N SER A 214 9.43 8.06 -15.37
CA SER A 214 10.02 7.58 -14.12
C SER A 214 10.70 8.74 -13.38
N ILE A 215 10.37 8.89 -12.10
CA ILE A 215 10.88 9.99 -11.24
C ILE A 215 11.65 9.47 -10.03
N ASP A 216 11.40 8.24 -9.60
CA ASP A 216 12.08 7.60 -8.47
C ASP A 216 12.14 6.08 -8.69
N ARG A 217 13.23 5.46 -8.25
CA ARG A 217 13.45 4.03 -8.37
C ARG A 217 14.30 3.53 -7.23
N TYR A 218 13.78 2.54 -6.50
CA TYR A 218 14.48 1.94 -5.38
C TYR A 218 14.14 0.46 -5.22
N LYS A 219 14.89 -0.23 -4.37
CA LYS A 219 14.72 -1.66 -4.09
C LYS A 219 14.00 -1.82 -2.76
N VAL A 220 12.94 -2.65 -2.74
CA VAL A 220 12.26 -3.09 -1.52
C VAL A 220 12.45 -4.59 -1.43
N ARG A 221 13.27 -5.05 -0.48
CA ARG A 221 13.76 -6.44 -0.41
C ARG A 221 14.39 -6.87 -1.73
N ASP A 222 13.74 -7.78 -2.47
CA ASP A 222 14.14 -8.24 -3.81
C ASP A 222 13.25 -7.73 -4.96
N SER A 223 12.23 -6.95 -4.61
CA SER A 223 11.37 -6.25 -5.55
C SER A 223 12.01 -4.93 -5.98
N ILE A 224 11.73 -4.52 -7.22
CA ILE A 224 12.07 -3.18 -7.70
C ILE A 224 10.79 -2.36 -7.71
N VAL A 225 10.85 -1.19 -7.10
CA VAL A 225 9.79 -0.20 -7.09
C VAL A 225 10.22 0.97 -7.96
N GLU A 226 9.30 1.43 -8.81
CA GLU A 226 9.50 2.59 -9.67
C GLU A 226 8.26 3.48 -9.63
N ILE A 227 8.47 4.77 -9.42
CA ILE A 227 7.40 5.77 -9.34
C ILE A 227 7.35 6.52 -10.66
N PHE A 228 6.16 6.61 -11.25
CA PHE A 228 5.93 7.33 -12.49
C PHE A 228 5.03 8.53 -12.28
N LYS A 229 5.40 9.65 -12.90
CA LYS A 229 4.51 10.79 -13.12
C LYS A 229 3.79 10.60 -14.45
N VAL A 230 2.46 10.48 -14.41
CA VAL A 230 1.62 10.32 -15.59
C VAL A 230 1.10 11.70 -16.02
N PRO A 231 1.23 12.09 -17.30
CA PRO A 231 0.64 13.33 -17.81
C PRO A 231 -0.86 13.39 -17.51
N ASP A 232 -1.38 14.57 -17.20
CA ASP A 232 -2.80 14.84 -16.94
C ASP A 232 -3.41 14.09 -15.74
N SER A 233 -2.58 13.45 -14.91
CA SER A 233 -2.98 12.82 -13.64
C SER A 233 -2.39 13.57 -12.45
N ALA A 234 -3.21 13.84 -11.43
CA ALA A 234 -2.75 14.33 -10.14
C ALA A 234 -2.10 13.22 -9.28
N GLN A 235 -2.42 11.95 -9.57
CA GLN A 235 -1.89 10.80 -8.87
C GLN A 235 -0.63 10.26 -9.54
N TYR A 236 0.35 9.89 -8.72
CA TYR A 236 1.52 9.15 -9.17
C TYR A 236 1.18 7.67 -9.36
N PHE A 237 2.01 6.95 -10.11
CA PHE A 237 1.86 5.53 -10.34
C PHE A 237 3.00 4.75 -9.68
N TYR A 238 2.66 3.93 -8.70
CA TYR A 238 3.58 3.07 -7.97
C TYR A 238 3.65 1.71 -8.67
N HIS A 239 4.75 1.45 -9.35
CA HIS A 239 4.96 0.21 -10.08
C HIS A 239 5.92 -0.71 -9.33
N ILE A 240 5.42 -1.85 -8.86
CA ILE A 240 6.24 -2.86 -8.21
C ILE A 240 6.33 -4.12 -9.08
N ILE A 241 7.56 -4.62 -9.25
CA ILE A 241 7.83 -5.91 -9.88
C ILE A 241 8.33 -6.87 -8.80
N PRO A 242 7.49 -7.82 -8.37
CA PRO A 242 7.88 -8.85 -7.41
C PRO A 242 9.02 -9.75 -7.94
N PRO A 243 9.84 -10.34 -7.06
CA PRO A 243 10.92 -11.25 -7.47
C PRO A 243 10.42 -12.48 -8.25
N GLU A 244 9.18 -12.91 -8.02
CA GLU A 244 8.52 -14.04 -8.68
C GLU A 244 8.47 -13.91 -10.20
N PHE A 245 8.35 -12.68 -10.71
CA PHE A 245 8.33 -12.41 -12.15
C PHE A 245 9.69 -12.58 -12.82
N LYS A 246 10.77 -12.64 -12.03
CA LYS A 246 12.14 -12.84 -12.50
C LYS A 246 12.60 -14.30 -12.44
N LEU A 247 11.75 -15.21 -11.94
CA LEU A 247 12.09 -16.62 -11.82
C LEU A 247 12.24 -17.27 -13.22
N PRO A 248 13.27 -18.10 -13.44
CA PRO A 248 13.35 -18.99 -14.59
C PRO A 248 12.14 -19.94 -14.68
N GLU A 249 11.80 -20.39 -15.89
CA GLU A 249 10.68 -21.32 -16.12
C GLU A 249 10.80 -22.63 -15.32
N GLU A 250 12.01 -23.15 -15.14
CA GLU A 250 12.26 -24.37 -14.36
C GLU A 250 11.91 -24.18 -12.88
N GLN A 251 12.39 -23.09 -12.27
CA GLN A 251 12.10 -22.77 -10.86
C GLN A 251 10.61 -22.52 -10.64
N TYR A 252 9.98 -21.90 -11.62
CA TYR A 252 8.55 -21.67 -11.62
C TYR A 252 7.75 -22.99 -11.64
N ALA A 253 8.14 -23.96 -12.48
CA ALA A 253 7.48 -25.26 -12.56
C ALA A 253 7.59 -26.05 -11.24
N VAL A 254 8.73 -25.97 -10.57
CA VAL A 254 8.95 -26.56 -9.23
C VAL A 254 8.03 -25.91 -8.20
N LEU A 255 7.95 -24.57 -8.20
CA LEU A 255 7.13 -23.81 -7.25
C LEU A 255 5.63 -24.11 -7.40
N ASP A 256 5.12 -24.18 -8.64
CA ASP A 256 3.72 -24.51 -8.89
C ASP A 256 3.39 -25.97 -8.50
N ALA A 257 4.29 -26.91 -8.79
CA ALA A 257 4.13 -28.30 -8.36
C ALA A 257 4.06 -28.41 -6.84
N ALA A 258 4.96 -27.74 -6.12
CA ALA A 258 4.97 -27.71 -4.66
C ALA A 258 3.67 -27.13 -4.09
N ARG A 259 3.17 -26.03 -4.68
CA ARG A 259 1.90 -25.42 -4.27
C ARG A 259 0.72 -26.37 -4.45
N ARG A 260 0.59 -27.01 -5.62
CA ARG A 260 -0.53 -27.94 -5.89
C ARG A 260 -0.52 -29.09 -4.90
N TYR A 261 0.65 -29.64 -4.61
CA TYR A 261 0.80 -30.68 -3.62
C TYR A 261 0.31 -30.23 -2.23
N MET A 262 0.72 -29.03 -1.77
CA MET A 262 0.28 -28.48 -0.48
C MET A 262 -1.23 -28.20 -0.43
N ALA A 263 -1.83 -27.78 -1.55
CA ALA A 263 -3.27 -27.55 -1.64
C ALA A 263 -4.08 -28.85 -1.52
N GLU A 264 -3.56 -29.95 -2.08
CA GLU A 264 -4.17 -31.29 -2.02
C GLU A 264 -3.95 -31.96 -0.65
N HIS A 265 -2.81 -31.72 -0.01
CA HIS A 265 -2.42 -32.34 1.27
C HIS A 265 -2.46 -31.32 2.40
N LYS A 266 -3.67 -30.88 2.77
CA LYS A 266 -3.87 -29.97 3.91
C LYS A 266 -3.31 -30.60 5.20
N PRO A 267 -2.46 -29.90 5.98
CA PRO A 267 -1.97 -30.42 7.26
C PRO A 267 -3.14 -30.64 8.23
N LYS A 268 -3.05 -31.67 9.08
CA LYS A 268 -4.11 -32.00 10.05
C LYS A 268 -4.16 -30.92 11.15
N GLU A 269 -5.36 -30.54 11.60
CA GLU A 269 -5.61 -29.45 12.56
C GLU A 269 -4.76 -29.49 13.84
N ALA A 270 -4.30 -30.68 14.26
CA ALA A 270 -3.51 -30.90 15.47
C ALA A 270 -2.09 -30.30 15.45
N GLU A 271 -1.54 -29.91 14.29
CA GLU A 271 -0.19 -29.32 14.19
C GLU A 271 -0.17 -27.78 14.42
N PHE A 272 -1.34 -27.13 14.52
CA PHE A 272 -1.47 -25.66 14.54
C PHE A 272 -1.65 -25.03 15.94
N VAL A 273 -1.08 -25.64 16.98
CA VAL A 273 -1.36 -25.25 18.38
C VAL A 273 -0.75 -23.89 18.79
N ARG A 274 0.11 -23.25 17.97
CA ARG A 274 0.64 -21.90 18.24
C ARG A 274 0.67 -21.03 16.97
N THR A 275 -0.09 -19.93 17.00
CA THR A 275 -0.26 -18.99 15.87
C THR A 275 1.03 -18.33 15.39
N LYS A 276 2.05 -18.17 16.26
CA LYS A 276 3.37 -17.64 15.90
C LYS A 276 4.20 -18.62 15.07
N ASP A 277 3.98 -19.92 15.20
CA ASP A 277 4.82 -20.96 14.61
C ASP A 277 4.26 -21.44 13.25
N ILE A 278 3.01 -21.09 12.90
CA ILE A 278 2.36 -21.55 11.67
C ILE A 278 3.19 -21.20 10.44
N ARG A 279 3.64 -19.95 10.33
CA ARG A 279 4.41 -19.51 9.16
C ARG A 279 5.75 -20.24 9.05
N GLU A 280 6.45 -20.44 10.17
CA GLU A 280 7.73 -21.14 10.19
C GLU A 280 7.59 -22.62 9.83
N VAL A 281 6.50 -23.25 10.28
CA VAL A 281 6.12 -24.61 9.88
C VAL A 281 5.84 -24.67 8.39
N PHE A 282 5.00 -23.78 7.85
CA PHE A 282 4.73 -23.70 6.40
C PHE A 282 5.99 -23.43 5.57
N PHE A 283 6.91 -22.61 6.08
CA PHE A 283 8.19 -22.35 5.43
C PHE A 283 9.07 -23.61 5.40
N SER A 284 9.15 -24.33 6.52
CA SER A 284 9.94 -25.56 6.62
C SER A 284 9.38 -26.65 5.70
N ILE A 285 8.06 -26.88 5.75
CA ILE A 285 7.35 -27.81 4.84
C ILE A 285 7.56 -27.38 3.38
N GLY A 286 7.43 -26.09 3.10
CA GLY A 286 7.65 -25.54 1.77
C GLY A 286 9.07 -25.79 1.27
N LYS A 287 10.08 -25.66 2.14
CA LYS A 287 11.49 -25.92 1.82
C LYS A 287 11.70 -27.38 1.39
N ASP A 288 11.15 -28.33 2.15
CA ASP A 288 11.26 -29.76 1.86
C ASP A 288 10.51 -30.13 0.57
N MET A 289 9.32 -29.56 0.37
CA MET A 289 8.51 -29.77 -0.83
C MET A 289 9.20 -29.25 -2.09
N ILE A 290 9.79 -28.06 -2.04
CA ILE A 290 10.54 -27.49 -3.17
C ILE A 290 11.72 -28.39 -3.52
N ARG A 291 12.45 -28.92 -2.53
CA ARG A 291 13.55 -29.86 -2.78
C ARG A 291 13.05 -31.14 -3.46
N GLU A 292 12.00 -31.76 -2.93
CA GLU A 292 11.44 -32.99 -3.50
C GLU A 292 10.92 -32.80 -4.94
N MET A 293 10.24 -31.67 -5.22
CA MET A 293 9.74 -31.35 -6.55
C MET A 293 10.87 -31.04 -7.53
N ALA A 294 11.93 -30.36 -7.08
CA ALA A 294 13.11 -30.10 -7.88
C ALA A 294 13.81 -31.41 -8.29
N ASP A 295 13.99 -32.34 -7.34
CA ASP A 295 14.57 -33.66 -7.60
C ASP A 295 13.73 -34.45 -8.60
N LYS A 296 12.40 -34.47 -8.43
CA LYS A 296 11.47 -35.15 -9.35
C LYS A 296 11.48 -34.59 -10.76
N GLN A 297 11.71 -33.29 -10.92
CA GLN A 297 11.75 -32.60 -12.21
C GLN A 297 13.17 -32.54 -12.82
N GLY A 298 14.19 -33.03 -12.10
CA GLY A 298 15.58 -32.97 -12.54
C GLY A 298 16.18 -31.56 -12.56
N VAL A 299 15.64 -30.65 -11.75
CA VAL A 299 16.09 -29.25 -11.66
C VAL A 299 17.08 -29.11 -10.50
N SER A 300 18.30 -28.67 -10.79
CA SER A 300 19.31 -28.43 -9.75
C SER A 300 19.13 -27.04 -9.14
N LEU A 301 18.83 -26.97 -7.84
CA LEU A 301 18.67 -25.72 -7.09
C LEU A 301 19.72 -25.59 -5.98
N THR A 302 20.27 -24.39 -5.82
CA THR A 302 21.10 -24.03 -4.67
C THR A 302 20.27 -23.85 -3.41
N LEU A 303 20.90 -23.92 -2.22
CA LEU A 303 20.21 -23.68 -0.94
C LEU A 303 19.50 -22.31 -0.90
N LYS A 304 20.13 -21.27 -1.47
CA LYS A 304 19.57 -19.91 -1.54
C LYS A 304 18.33 -19.84 -2.45
N GLU A 305 18.34 -20.56 -3.57
CA GLU A 305 17.18 -20.65 -4.47
C GLU A 305 16.02 -21.40 -3.82
N ILE A 306 16.31 -22.51 -3.14
CA ILE A 306 15.29 -23.25 -2.37
C ILE A 306 14.67 -22.33 -1.30
N GLU A 307 15.47 -21.58 -0.55
CA GLU A 307 14.96 -20.64 0.47
C GLU A 307 14.15 -19.50 -0.15
N THR A 308 14.55 -19.01 -1.32
CA THR A 308 13.80 -17.99 -2.06
C THR A 308 12.45 -18.53 -2.50
N LEU A 309 12.41 -19.70 -3.14
CA LEU A 309 11.17 -20.36 -3.57
C LEU A 309 10.27 -20.73 -2.40
N ALA A 310 10.82 -21.22 -1.29
CA ALA A 310 10.08 -21.50 -0.07
C ALA A 310 9.47 -20.23 0.55
N THR A 311 10.21 -19.11 0.52
CA THR A 311 9.71 -17.79 0.96
C THR A 311 8.53 -17.34 0.11
N ILE A 312 8.64 -17.49 -1.21
CA ILE A 312 7.58 -17.15 -2.16
C ILE A 312 6.36 -18.03 -1.91
N LEU A 313 6.54 -19.34 -1.81
CA LEU A 313 5.47 -20.31 -1.55
C LEU A 313 4.74 -19.97 -0.25
N THR A 314 5.49 -19.70 0.83
CA THR A 314 4.95 -19.35 2.14
C THR A 314 4.14 -18.05 2.07
N ARG A 315 4.61 -17.04 1.34
CA ARG A 315 3.93 -15.75 1.17
C ARG A 315 2.53 -15.90 0.58
N TYR A 316 2.36 -16.77 -0.43
CA TYR A 316 1.06 -16.95 -1.12
C TYR A 316 0.17 -18.03 -0.49
N THR A 317 0.72 -18.92 0.35
CA THR A 317 -0.04 -19.98 1.03
C THR A 317 -0.46 -19.61 2.46
N ALA A 318 0.50 -19.28 3.32
CA ALA A 318 0.27 -18.94 4.73
C ALA A 318 0.32 -17.42 5.00
N GLY A 319 0.94 -16.65 4.10
CA GLY A 319 1.13 -15.21 4.21
C GLY A 319 -0.02 -14.36 3.66
N LEU A 320 0.22 -13.06 3.48
CA LEU A 320 -0.73 -12.10 2.88
C LEU A 320 -0.44 -11.79 1.41
N GLY A 321 0.32 -12.65 0.72
CA GLY A 321 0.60 -12.48 -0.71
C GLY A 321 1.27 -11.13 -1.00
N VAL A 322 0.67 -10.36 -1.91
CA VAL A 322 1.22 -9.08 -2.37
C VAL A 322 1.26 -8.01 -1.27
N LEU A 323 0.38 -8.11 -0.27
CA LEU A 323 0.32 -7.14 0.81
C LEU A 323 1.62 -7.12 1.62
N GLU A 324 2.29 -8.27 1.77
CA GLU A 324 3.60 -8.33 2.43
C GLU A 324 4.70 -7.59 1.66
N LEU A 325 4.58 -7.47 0.34
CA LEU A 325 5.51 -6.71 -0.48
C LEU A 325 5.31 -5.22 -0.32
N LEU A 326 4.05 -4.77 -0.27
CA LEU A 326 3.72 -3.36 0.00
C LEU A 326 4.09 -2.99 1.44
N LEU A 327 3.79 -3.86 2.41
CA LEU A 327 4.07 -3.61 3.82
C LEU A 327 5.57 -3.62 4.14
N ALA A 328 6.37 -4.32 3.34
CA ALA A 328 7.82 -4.29 3.43
C ALA A 328 8.45 -2.98 2.93
N ASP A 329 7.70 -2.13 2.22
CA ASP A 329 8.19 -0.83 1.81
C ASP A 329 8.05 0.17 2.96
N GLU A 330 9.20 0.60 3.49
CA GLU A 330 9.24 1.55 4.60
C GLU A 330 8.64 2.91 4.26
N LYS A 331 8.56 3.26 2.97
CA LYS A 331 7.99 4.54 2.49
C LYS A 331 6.47 4.51 2.39
N ILE A 332 5.81 3.36 2.46
CA ILE A 332 4.34 3.27 2.44
C ILE A 332 3.78 3.53 3.85
N GLN A 333 2.83 4.46 3.94
CA GLN A 333 2.12 4.81 5.19
C GLN A 333 0.72 4.17 5.26
N ASP A 334 -0.04 4.24 4.17
CA ASP A 334 -1.40 3.69 4.10
C ASP A 334 -1.58 2.86 2.81
N ILE A 335 -2.38 1.80 2.88
CA ILE A 335 -2.77 0.96 1.75
C ILE A 335 -4.30 0.85 1.76
N TYR A 336 -4.93 1.15 0.63
CA TYR A 336 -6.38 1.10 0.47
C TYR A 336 -6.75 0.09 -0.61
N ILE A 337 -7.67 -0.80 -0.27
CA ILE A 337 -8.26 -1.78 -1.17
C ILE A 337 -9.76 -1.57 -1.14
N ASN A 338 -10.24 -0.87 -2.17
CA ASN A 338 -11.63 -0.47 -2.25
C ASN A 338 -12.49 -1.55 -2.91
N SER A 339 -13.73 -1.62 -2.47
CA SER A 339 -14.74 -2.51 -3.06
C SER A 339 -15.36 -1.86 -4.31
N PRO A 340 -15.62 -2.61 -5.41
CA PRO A 340 -15.37 -4.04 -5.60
C PRO A 340 -13.91 -4.33 -6.00
N VAL A 341 -13.26 -5.17 -5.18
CA VAL A 341 -11.80 -5.41 -5.18
C VAL A 341 -11.24 -5.88 -6.52
N GLU A 342 -12.03 -6.64 -7.30
CA GLU A 342 -11.61 -7.20 -8.59
C GLU A 342 -11.44 -6.15 -9.69
N THR A 343 -12.00 -4.94 -9.52
CA THR A 343 -12.08 -3.93 -10.59
C THR A 343 -11.17 -2.73 -10.38
N GLN A 344 -10.63 -2.59 -9.17
CA GLN A 344 -9.87 -1.42 -8.77
C GLN A 344 -8.45 -1.81 -8.35
N PRO A 345 -7.45 -0.99 -8.71
CA PRO A 345 -6.09 -1.19 -8.22
C PRO A 345 -6.03 -0.92 -6.71
N ILE A 346 -5.04 -1.52 -6.05
CA ILE A 346 -4.64 -1.10 -4.71
C ILE A 346 -4.10 0.34 -4.81
N LEU A 347 -4.53 1.19 -3.88
CA LEU A 347 -3.98 2.54 -3.72
C LEU A 347 -3.03 2.54 -2.52
N VAL A 348 -1.95 3.32 -2.61
CA VAL A 348 -0.99 3.46 -1.50
C VAL A 348 -0.74 4.93 -1.24
N TYR A 349 -0.56 5.31 0.02
CA TYR A 349 -0.04 6.61 0.39
C TYR A 349 1.46 6.48 0.66
N HIS A 350 2.26 6.96 -0.29
CA HIS A 350 3.71 6.97 -0.24
C HIS A 350 4.21 8.24 0.47
N GLN A 351 5.23 8.11 1.32
CA GLN A 351 5.76 9.22 2.12
C GLN A 351 6.21 10.42 1.28
N ASP A 352 6.90 10.16 0.16
CA ASP A 352 7.49 11.21 -0.69
C ASP A 352 6.56 11.65 -1.83
N TRP A 353 5.62 10.79 -2.22
CA TRP A 353 4.83 10.92 -3.47
C TRP A 353 3.32 10.91 -3.22
N GLU A 354 2.90 10.90 -1.96
CA GLU A 354 1.50 10.91 -1.54
C GLU A 354 0.68 9.77 -2.15
N GLU A 355 -0.56 10.05 -2.56
CA GLU A 355 -1.47 9.04 -3.10
C GLU A 355 -0.98 8.54 -4.47
N CYS A 356 -0.60 7.26 -4.50
CA CYS A 356 -0.16 6.56 -5.69
C CYS A 356 -1.13 5.43 -6.03
N LYS A 357 -1.47 5.32 -7.31
CA LYS A 357 -2.14 4.15 -7.85
C LYS A 357 -1.11 3.06 -8.13
N THR A 358 -1.38 1.83 -7.69
CA THR A 358 -0.46 0.71 -7.97
C THR A 358 -0.80 -0.03 -9.26
N ASN A 359 0.11 -0.90 -9.70
CA ASN A 359 -0.13 -1.87 -10.77
C ASN A 359 -0.80 -3.18 -10.29
N LEU A 360 -1.31 -3.21 -9.05
CA LEU A 360 -1.85 -4.41 -8.41
C LEU A 360 -3.37 -4.36 -8.38
N ILE A 361 -4.05 -5.34 -8.98
CA ILE A 361 -5.51 -5.51 -8.88
C ILE A 361 -5.80 -6.85 -8.18
N PRO A 362 -6.29 -6.82 -6.93
CA PRO A 362 -6.54 -8.04 -6.18
C PRO A 362 -7.71 -8.84 -6.77
N SER A 363 -7.73 -10.14 -6.48
CA SER A 363 -8.89 -10.99 -6.75
C SER A 363 -9.84 -10.99 -5.55
N MET A 364 -11.09 -11.43 -5.74
CA MET A 364 -12.00 -11.64 -4.61
C MET A 364 -11.47 -12.74 -3.68
N GLU A 365 -10.87 -13.78 -4.24
CA GLU A 365 -10.30 -14.90 -3.49
C GLU A 365 -9.11 -14.47 -2.61
N ASP A 366 -8.26 -13.55 -3.08
CA ASP A 366 -7.20 -12.93 -2.26
C ASP A 366 -7.80 -12.17 -1.08
N ALA A 367 -8.80 -11.33 -1.35
CA ALA A 367 -9.43 -10.51 -0.35
C ALA A 367 -10.08 -11.37 0.75
N GLU A 368 -10.82 -12.42 0.38
CA GLU A 368 -11.41 -13.37 1.32
C GLU A 368 -10.34 -14.13 2.13
N ALA A 369 -9.24 -14.54 1.49
CA ALA A 369 -8.13 -15.18 2.16
C ALA A 369 -7.43 -14.23 3.16
N TRP A 370 -7.22 -12.96 2.80
CA TRP A 370 -6.67 -11.94 3.68
C TRP A 370 -7.59 -11.70 4.89
N ALA A 371 -8.89 -11.50 4.67
CA ALA A 371 -9.85 -11.35 5.76
C ALA A 371 -9.85 -12.55 6.71
N THR A 372 -9.86 -13.77 6.17
CA THR A 372 -9.86 -15.00 6.97
C THR A 372 -8.59 -15.11 7.80
N ARG A 373 -7.41 -14.85 7.21
CA ARG A 373 -6.13 -14.89 7.93
C ARG A 373 -6.05 -13.83 9.02
N LEU A 374 -6.44 -12.60 8.72
CA LEU A 374 -6.43 -11.49 9.67
C LEU A 374 -7.43 -11.73 10.82
N ARG A 375 -8.60 -12.32 10.54
CA ARG A 375 -9.58 -12.77 11.54
C ARG A 375 -8.97 -13.80 12.49
N ILE A 376 -8.34 -14.85 11.95
CA ILE A 376 -7.72 -15.92 12.74
C ILE A 376 -6.57 -15.37 13.59
N GLN A 377 -5.68 -14.57 13.00
CA GLN A 377 -4.53 -14.00 13.70
C GLN A 377 -4.93 -13.00 14.79
N SER A 378 -5.99 -12.22 14.56
CA SER A 378 -6.49 -11.26 15.55
C SER A 378 -7.32 -11.89 16.66
N GLY A 379 -7.87 -13.09 16.44
CA GLY A 379 -8.83 -13.72 17.36
C GLY A 379 -10.14 -12.95 17.49
N ARG A 380 -10.43 -12.01 16.58
CA ARG A 380 -11.63 -11.16 16.59
C ARG A 380 -12.63 -11.65 15.53
N PRO A 381 -13.94 -11.49 15.77
CA PRO A 381 -14.95 -11.92 14.82
C PRO A 381 -14.94 -11.05 13.56
N LEU A 382 -15.26 -11.68 12.42
CA LEU A 382 -15.56 -11.02 11.15
C LEU A 382 -16.56 -11.91 10.42
N ASP A 383 -17.83 -11.52 10.50
CA ASP A 383 -19.01 -12.23 9.99
C ASP A 383 -20.12 -11.21 9.65
N GLU A 384 -21.33 -11.68 9.30
CA GLU A 384 -22.43 -10.79 8.92
C GLU A 384 -22.92 -9.90 10.07
N ALA A 385 -22.89 -10.41 11.31
CA ALA A 385 -23.28 -9.66 12.51
C ALA A 385 -22.18 -8.67 12.94
N ASN A 386 -20.92 -8.98 12.65
CA ASN A 386 -19.74 -8.17 12.93
C ASN A 386 -19.04 -7.78 11.62
N PRO A 387 -19.60 -6.82 10.83
CA PRO A 387 -19.05 -6.45 9.53
C PRO A 387 -17.67 -5.83 9.52
N VAL A 388 -17.16 -5.44 10.70
CA VAL A 388 -15.96 -4.63 10.84
C VAL A 388 -14.95 -5.38 11.68
N LEU A 389 -13.79 -5.66 11.08
CA LEU A 389 -12.62 -6.12 11.79
C LEU A 389 -11.61 -4.97 11.85
N ASP A 390 -11.36 -4.45 13.04
CA ASP A 390 -10.28 -3.49 13.27
C ASP A 390 -9.25 -4.18 14.16
N THR A 391 -8.00 -4.30 13.74
CA THR A 391 -6.97 -5.01 14.51
C THR A 391 -5.59 -4.49 14.17
N GLU A 392 -4.64 -4.68 15.07
CA GLU A 392 -3.23 -4.41 14.80
C GLU A 392 -2.45 -5.71 14.88
N LEU A 393 -1.62 -5.95 13.87
CA LEU A 393 -0.85 -7.16 13.74
C LEU A 393 0.57 -6.83 13.30
N MET A 394 1.52 -7.55 13.89
CA MET A 394 2.87 -7.64 13.37
C MET A 394 2.89 -8.75 12.33
N ILE A 395 3.22 -8.39 11.10
CA ILE A 395 3.31 -9.32 9.98
C ILE A 395 4.65 -9.15 9.27
N PRO A 396 5.07 -10.14 8.47
CA PRO A 396 6.29 -10.01 7.69
C PRO A 396 6.18 -8.87 6.68
N GLY A 397 6.91 -7.79 6.94
CA GLY A 397 6.78 -6.53 6.21
C GLY A 397 6.85 -5.34 7.16
N GLY A 398 6.16 -5.44 8.30
CA GLY A 398 6.14 -4.41 9.32
C GLY A 398 4.89 -4.53 10.20
N ARG A 399 4.77 -3.60 11.14
CA ARG A 399 3.58 -3.48 11.99
C ARG A 399 2.49 -2.67 11.28
N ALA A 400 1.26 -3.15 11.27
CA ALA A 400 0.16 -2.42 10.65
C ALA A 400 -1.17 -2.63 11.37
N ARG A 401 -1.98 -1.58 11.36
CA ARG A 401 -3.40 -1.64 11.67
C ARG A 401 -4.19 -1.99 10.42
N PHE A 402 -5.08 -2.96 10.54
CA PHE A 402 -5.98 -3.43 9.50
C PHE A 402 -7.41 -3.12 9.90
N CYS A 403 -8.10 -2.34 9.07
CA CYS A 403 -9.54 -2.19 9.11
C CYS A 403 -10.14 -2.89 7.90
N ILE A 404 -10.99 -3.87 8.13
CA ILE A 404 -11.68 -4.66 7.12
C ILE A 404 -13.17 -4.45 7.28
N ILE A 405 -13.84 -4.20 6.15
CA ILE A 405 -15.30 -4.07 6.10
C ILE A 405 -15.86 -5.14 5.17
N THR A 406 -17.00 -5.72 5.50
CA THR A 406 -17.69 -6.74 4.69
C THR A 406 -19.02 -6.23 4.15
N ARG A 407 -19.74 -7.09 3.41
CA ARG A 407 -20.91 -6.72 2.60
C ARG A 407 -22.05 -6.05 3.37
N THR A 408 -22.24 -6.39 4.65
CA THR A 408 -23.32 -5.80 5.46
C THR A 408 -23.08 -4.32 5.78
N LEU A 409 -21.84 -3.83 5.68
CA LEU A 409 -21.49 -2.41 5.78
C LEU A 409 -21.11 -1.79 4.42
N SER A 410 -20.49 -2.55 3.52
CA SER A 410 -20.01 -2.12 2.20
C SER A 410 -20.81 -2.83 1.09
N PRO A 411 -21.75 -2.16 0.42
CA PRO A 411 -22.68 -2.81 -0.52
C PRO A 411 -22.02 -3.62 -1.65
N TYR A 412 -20.81 -3.23 -2.07
CA TYR A 412 -20.06 -3.85 -3.15
C TYR A 412 -19.19 -5.04 -2.70
N GLY A 413 -19.17 -5.36 -1.40
CA GLY A 413 -18.39 -6.46 -0.82
C GLY A 413 -17.23 -5.97 0.06
N ILE A 414 -16.21 -6.82 0.19
CA ILE A 414 -15.09 -6.61 1.10
C ILE A 414 -14.21 -5.39 0.73
N GLY A 415 -13.67 -4.70 1.73
CA GLY A 415 -12.71 -3.62 1.56
C GLY A 415 -11.72 -3.54 2.71
N PHE A 416 -10.57 -2.93 2.47
CA PHE A 416 -9.47 -2.82 3.44
C PHE A 416 -8.91 -1.40 3.49
N ALA A 417 -8.65 -0.94 4.70
CA ALA A 417 -7.78 0.19 4.97
C ALA A 417 -6.68 -0.27 5.93
N ILE A 418 -5.43 -0.23 5.46
CA ILE A 418 -4.27 -0.71 6.19
C ILE A 418 -3.36 0.48 6.47
N ARG A 419 -3.09 0.76 7.74
CA ARG A 419 -2.15 1.80 8.16
C ARG A 419 -0.88 1.13 8.64
N ARG A 420 0.22 1.33 7.90
CA ARG A 420 1.53 0.84 8.28
C ARG A 420 2.12 1.77 9.34
N HIS A 421 2.53 1.20 10.47
CA HIS A 421 3.27 1.91 11.49
C HIS A 421 4.76 1.88 11.14
N ARG A 422 5.46 2.97 11.44
CA ARG A 422 6.91 3.00 11.27
C ARG A 422 7.54 2.01 12.25
N ASP A 423 8.43 1.16 11.74
CA ASP A 423 9.11 0.15 12.57
C ASP A 423 10.08 0.80 13.57
N LYS A 424 10.62 1.98 13.23
CA LYS A 424 11.44 2.81 14.11
C LYS A 424 10.66 4.03 14.59
N PRO A 425 10.59 4.30 15.91
CA PRO A 425 9.85 5.45 16.43
C PRO A 425 10.37 6.78 15.84
N TRP A 426 9.48 7.76 15.67
CA TRP A 426 9.91 9.12 15.35
C TRP A 426 10.71 9.71 16.50
N THR A 427 11.71 10.54 16.18
CA THR A 427 12.55 11.25 17.16
C THR A 427 12.47 12.75 16.91
N LEU A 428 12.82 13.56 17.91
CA LEU A 428 12.85 15.02 17.73
C LEU A 428 13.84 15.46 16.62
N PRO A 429 15.06 14.89 16.47
CA PRO A 429 15.92 15.14 15.31
C PRO A 429 15.27 14.81 13.95
N LEU A 430 14.48 13.74 13.85
CA LEU A 430 13.74 13.43 12.62
C LEU A 430 12.65 14.49 12.32
N PHE A 431 11.99 15.05 13.34
CA PHE A 431 11.07 16.16 13.14
C PHE A 431 11.75 17.45 12.71
N ILE A 432 12.98 17.69 13.17
CA ILE A 432 13.83 18.79 12.67
C ILE A 432 14.15 18.57 11.20
N LYS A 433 14.64 17.38 10.83
CA LYS A 433 14.96 17.04 9.43
C LYS A 433 13.75 17.16 8.50
N SER A 434 12.56 16.75 8.95
CA SER A 434 11.31 16.85 8.19
C SER A 434 10.62 18.23 8.26
N ARG A 435 11.23 19.18 8.99
CA ARG A 435 10.70 20.52 9.27
C ARG A 435 9.34 20.52 9.96
N MET A 436 8.93 19.41 10.59
CA MET A 436 7.69 19.39 11.38
C MET A 436 7.83 20.22 12.65
N LEU A 437 9.03 20.27 13.22
CA LEU A 437 9.39 21.03 14.42
C LEU A 437 10.79 21.60 14.20
N ASN A 438 11.08 22.82 14.67
CA ASN A 438 12.43 23.38 14.59
C ASN A 438 13.28 23.03 15.83
N PRO A 439 14.60 23.28 15.82
CA PRO A 439 15.47 22.92 16.94
C PRO A 439 15.03 23.52 18.28
N LEU A 440 14.62 24.79 18.30
CA LEU A 440 14.17 25.47 19.52
C LEU A 440 12.92 24.81 20.12
N GLY A 441 11.91 24.51 19.30
CA GLY A 441 10.72 23.80 19.74
C GLY A 441 11.02 22.38 20.23
N ALA A 442 11.98 21.70 19.59
CA ALA A 442 12.45 20.40 20.05
C ALA A 442 13.18 20.47 21.40
N GLY A 443 13.99 21.51 21.61
CA GLY A 443 14.63 21.80 22.89
C GLY A 443 13.61 22.09 23.99
N LEU A 444 12.60 22.89 23.69
CA LEU A 444 11.51 23.24 24.61
C LEU A 444 10.71 22.00 25.02
N LEU A 445 10.25 21.18 24.07
CA LEU A 445 9.50 19.97 24.40
C LEU A 445 10.34 18.96 25.19
N SER A 446 11.63 18.81 24.86
CA SER A 446 12.56 17.98 25.64
C SER A 446 12.70 18.47 27.08
N PHE A 447 12.85 19.78 27.29
CA PHE A 447 12.90 20.39 28.62
C PHE A 447 11.60 20.18 29.41
N LEU A 448 10.44 20.33 28.76
CA LEU A 448 9.14 20.14 29.38
C LEU A 448 8.89 18.69 29.83
N ILE A 449 9.32 17.70 29.04
CA ILE A 449 9.23 16.28 29.42
C ILE A 449 10.06 15.98 30.66
N ASP A 450 11.28 16.52 30.77
CA ASP A 450 12.09 16.39 31.97
C ASP A 450 11.51 17.14 33.17
N GLY A 451 10.80 18.24 32.92
CA GLY A 451 10.03 18.98 33.93
C GLY A 451 8.73 18.28 34.36
N MET A 452 8.46 17.06 33.87
CA MET A 452 7.33 16.22 34.27
C MET A 452 5.95 16.87 34.07
N VAL A 453 5.81 17.70 33.03
CA VAL A 453 4.55 18.44 32.79
C VAL A 453 3.41 17.52 32.35
N SER A 454 2.17 17.96 32.59
CA SER A 454 0.98 17.34 32.00
C SER A 454 0.71 17.89 30.59
N LEU A 455 0.66 17.02 29.58
CA LEU A 455 0.70 17.43 28.18
C LEU A 455 -0.37 16.74 27.31
N LEU A 456 -1.14 17.51 26.55
CA LEU A 456 -2.08 16.97 25.55
C LEU A 456 -1.67 17.39 24.15
N ILE A 457 -1.20 16.44 23.34
CA ILE A 457 -0.88 16.69 21.94
C ILE A 457 -2.17 16.72 21.13
N ALA A 458 -2.46 17.86 20.54
CA ALA A 458 -3.66 18.09 19.76
C ALA A 458 -3.39 18.22 18.26
N GLY A 459 -4.45 18.11 17.47
CA GLY A 459 -4.38 18.15 16.01
C GLY A 459 -5.44 17.35 15.27
N GLY A 460 -5.51 17.58 13.96
CA GLY A 460 -6.35 16.84 13.01
C GLY A 460 -6.03 15.35 12.90
N ARG A 461 -6.89 14.60 12.20
CA ARG A 461 -6.57 13.22 11.79
C ARG A 461 -5.35 13.24 10.84
N GLY A 462 -4.39 12.34 11.06
CA GLY A 462 -3.19 12.26 10.22
C GLY A 462 -2.21 13.43 10.40
N ALA A 463 -2.39 14.31 11.39
CA ALA A 463 -1.49 15.45 11.64
C ALA A 463 -0.17 15.06 12.33
N GLY A 464 0.00 13.81 12.75
CA GLY A 464 1.23 13.32 13.40
C GLY A 464 1.22 13.33 14.92
N LYS A 465 0.06 13.44 15.58
CA LYS A 465 -0.05 13.46 17.06
C LYS A 465 0.59 12.25 17.74
N THR A 466 0.22 11.04 17.33
CA THR A 466 0.74 9.80 17.89
C THR A 466 2.25 9.66 17.64
N SER A 467 2.73 10.10 16.48
CA SER A 467 4.16 10.15 16.17
C SER A 467 4.91 11.12 17.08
N MET A 468 4.34 12.31 17.35
CA MET A 468 4.89 13.28 18.30
C MET A 468 4.93 12.67 19.71
N MET A 469 3.85 12.04 20.17
CA MET A 469 3.81 11.36 21.46
C MET A 469 4.92 10.32 21.59
N GLY A 470 5.03 9.42 20.60
CA GLY A 470 6.08 8.40 20.58
C GLY A 470 7.50 8.99 20.64
N SER A 471 7.72 10.17 20.03
CA SER A 471 9.01 10.86 20.12
C SER A 471 9.29 11.46 21.50
N LEU A 472 8.27 12.01 22.17
CA LEU A 472 8.41 12.58 23.51
C LEU A 472 8.60 11.49 24.56
N MET A 473 8.06 10.30 24.35
CA MET A 473 8.36 9.13 25.20
C MET A 473 9.85 8.77 25.18
N LEU A 474 10.57 9.00 24.07
CA LEU A 474 12.02 8.78 23.99
C LEU A 474 12.85 9.86 24.70
N GLU A 475 12.25 11.01 25.01
CA GLU A 475 12.90 12.06 25.81
C GLU A 475 12.86 11.71 27.31
N MET A 476 11.96 10.82 27.74
CA MET A 476 12.00 10.27 29.09
C MET A 476 13.23 9.37 29.27
N LEU A 477 13.84 9.42 30.45
CA LEU A 477 14.92 8.51 30.82
C LEU A 477 14.39 7.06 30.93
N PRO A 478 15.11 6.04 30.43
CA PRO A 478 14.62 4.65 30.49
C PRO A 478 14.35 4.08 31.89
N LYS A 479 14.91 4.73 32.93
CA LYS A 479 14.64 4.40 34.34
C LYS A 479 13.22 4.77 34.78
N THR A 480 12.56 5.68 34.06
CA THR A 480 11.17 6.09 34.33
C THR A 480 10.23 4.97 33.90
N ARG A 481 9.37 4.52 34.83
CA ARG A 481 8.32 3.53 34.50
C ARG A 481 7.24 4.21 33.67
N ILE A 482 6.81 3.60 32.57
CA ILE A 482 5.77 4.14 31.68
C ILE A 482 4.62 3.15 31.60
N VAL A 483 3.38 3.62 31.78
CA VAL A 483 2.16 2.85 31.51
C VAL A 483 1.44 3.50 30.34
N VAL A 484 1.25 2.74 29.27
CA VAL A 484 0.58 3.18 28.04
C VAL A 484 -0.79 2.53 27.95
N ILE A 485 -1.84 3.33 27.69
CA ILE A 485 -3.20 2.85 27.50
C ILE A 485 -3.70 3.23 26.11
N GLU A 486 -4.17 2.25 25.36
CA GLU A 486 -4.60 2.44 23.98
C GLU A 486 -5.83 1.59 23.63
N ASP A 487 -6.78 2.17 22.88
CA ASP A 487 -7.86 1.41 22.25
C ASP A 487 -7.38 0.71 20.95
N THR A 488 -6.41 1.34 20.29
CA THR A 488 -5.73 0.92 19.07
C THR A 488 -4.24 1.04 19.32
N LEU A 489 -3.50 -0.05 19.10
CA LEU A 489 -2.13 -0.24 19.58
C LEU A 489 -1.05 0.54 18.79
N GLU A 490 -1.21 1.84 18.55
CA GLU A 490 -0.35 2.60 17.62
C GLU A 490 1.05 2.97 18.17
N LEU A 491 1.17 3.23 19.48
CA LEU A 491 2.40 3.69 20.11
C LEU A 491 3.52 2.62 20.06
N PRO A 492 4.80 3.03 20.00
CA PRO A 492 5.91 2.13 19.73
C PRO A 492 6.42 1.41 20.99
N VAL A 493 5.53 0.79 21.77
CA VAL A 493 5.89 0.16 23.05
C VAL A 493 6.96 -0.91 22.90
N ASP A 494 6.82 -1.80 21.91
CA ASP A 494 7.75 -2.92 21.74
C ASP A 494 9.15 -2.44 21.36
N GLN A 495 9.26 -1.40 20.52
CA GLN A 495 10.52 -0.74 20.20
C GLN A 495 11.15 -0.08 21.43
N LEU A 496 10.36 0.55 22.31
CA LEU A 496 10.88 1.10 23.55
C LEU A 496 11.38 0.00 24.50
N ARG A 497 10.73 -1.18 24.54
CA ARG A 497 11.21 -2.35 25.29
C ARG A 497 12.56 -2.83 24.78
N GLU A 498 12.75 -2.89 23.45
CA GLU A 498 14.03 -3.22 22.83
C GLU A 498 15.13 -2.21 23.21
N LEU A 499 14.76 -0.94 23.45
CA LEU A 499 15.63 0.11 23.97
C LEU A 499 15.74 0.13 25.51
N HIS A 500 15.30 -0.93 26.19
CA HIS A 500 15.38 -1.15 27.63
C HIS A 500 14.56 -0.19 28.51
N TYR A 501 13.47 0.40 27.98
CA TYR A 501 12.53 1.16 28.80
C TYR A 501 11.70 0.24 29.71
N ASN A 502 11.44 0.69 30.95
CA ASN A 502 10.48 0.05 31.86
C ASN A 502 9.04 0.44 31.45
N ILE A 503 8.43 -0.30 30.52
CA ILE A 503 7.16 0.08 29.91
C ILE A 503 6.12 -1.05 29.91
N GLU A 504 4.92 -0.73 30.39
CA GLU A 504 3.75 -1.60 30.41
C GLU A 504 2.68 -1.08 29.46
N ARG A 505 1.94 -2.00 28.82
CA ARG A 505 0.92 -1.66 27.82
C ARG A 505 -0.42 -2.26 28.18
N LEU A 506 -1.41 -1.40 28.27
CA LEU A 506 -2.80 -1.75 28.51
C LEU A 506 -3.60 -1.49 27.25
N LYS A 507 -4.38 -2.50 26.85
CA LYS A 507 -5.32 -2.39 25.74
C LYS A 507 -6.73 -2.20 26.28
N SER A 508 -7.34 -1.06 25.98
CA SER A 508 -8.76 -0.82 26.27
C SER A 508 -9.64 -1.25 25.10
N ARG A 509 -10.92 -1.47 25.40
CA ARG A 509 -11.96 -1.77 24.43
C ARG A 509 -12.10 -0.62 23.43
N SER A 510 -12.12 -0.95 22.14
CA SER A 510 -12.43 0.02 21.10
C SER A 510 -13.88 0.48 21.16
N VAL A 511 -14.10 1.79 21.03
CA VAL A 511 -15.44 2.40 20.96
C VAL A 511 -16.22 1.95 19.72
N ILE A 512 -15.51 1.52 18.67
CA ILE A 512 -16.08 1.10 17.38
C ILE A 512 -16.54 -0.35 17.42
N THR A 513 -15.65 -1.29 17.73
CA THR A 513 -15.94 -2.73 17.66
C THR A 513 -16.61 -3.28 18.93
N ARG A 514 -16.44 -2.60 20.08
CA ARG A 514 -17.08 -2.93 21.37
C ARG A 514 -17.02 -4.41 21.76
N ILE A 515 -15.87 -5.04 21.55
CA ILE A 515 -15.67 -6.46 21.87
C ILE A 515 -15.83 -6.67 23.38
N GLU A 516 -16.76 -7.55 23.77
CA GLU A 516 -17.17 -7.74 25.17
C GLU A 516 -16.03 -8.20 26.10
N THR A 517 -15.03 -8.91 25.55
CA THR A 517 -13.89 -9.42 26.33
C THR A 517 -12.85 -8.35 26.68
N GLU A 518 -12.88 -7.17 26.06
CA GLU A 518 -11.94 -6.09 26.33
C GLU A 518 -12.47 -5.15 27.43
N MET A 519 -11.62 -4.59 28.27
CA MET A 519 -12.04 -3.70 29.37
C MET A 519 -12.31 -2.26 28.87
N PRO A 520 -13.35 -1.55 29.35
CA PRO A 520 -13.57 -0.13 29.03
C PRO A 520 -12.36 0.76 29.36
N ALA A 521 -12.18 1.86 28.60
CA ALA A 521 -10.99 2.71 28.71
C ALA A 521 -10.86 3.42 30.07
N ASP A 522 -11.97 3.82 30.69
CA ASP A 522 -12.01 4.44 32.01
C ASP A 522 -11.63 3.45 33.13
N GLU A 523 -12.07 2.20 33.04
CA GLU A 523 -11.65 1.13 33.97
C GLU A 523 -10.18 0.74 33.78
N ALA A 524 -9.71 0.65 32.54
CA ALA A 524 -8.30 0.40 32.24
C ALA A 524 -7.40 1.50 32.80
N LEU A 525 -7.84 2.77 32.70
CA LEU A 525 -7.14 3.92 33.25
C LEU A 525 -7.09 3.91 34.78
N ARG A 526 -8.20 3.59 35.45
CA ARG A 526 -8.21 3.41 36.92
C ARG A 526 -7.32 2.25 37.36
N THR A 527 -7.26 1.19 36.56
CA THR A 527 -6.36 0.05 36.81
C THR A 527 -4.89 0.47 36.67
N ALA A 528 -4.56 1.28 35.66
CA ALA A 528 -3.21 1.81 35.47
C ALA A 528 -2.68 2.57 36.68
N LEU A 529 -3.53 3.37 37.34
CA LEU A 529 -3.18 4.11 38.57
C LEU A 529 -2.83 3.19 39.75
N ARG A 530 -3.14 1.89 39.67
CA ARG A 530 -2.76 0.88 40.67
C ARG A 530 -1.51 0.08 40.29
N LEU A 531 -0.93 0.31 39.11
CA LEU A 531 0.29 -0.37 38.64
C LEU A 531 1.60 0.27 39.13
N GLY A 532 1.49 1.20 40.08
CA GLY A 532 2.60 1.92 40.70
C GLY A 532 2.83 3.30 40.10
N ASP A 533 3.76 4.04 40.73
CA ASP A 533 4.17 5.36 40.24
C ASP A 533 4.84 5.22 38.87
N SER A 534 4.27 5.89 37.87
CA SER A 534 4.65 5.76 36.47
C SER A 534 4.28 7.00 35.67
N ALA A 535 4.99 7.29 34.58
CA ALA A 535 4.49 8.17 33.56
C ALA A 535 3.28 7.51 32.88
N LEU A 536 2.18 8.26 32.74
CA LEU A 536 0.93 7.74 32.20
C LEU A 536 0.69 8.33 30.82
N ILE A 537 0.65 7.45 29.82
CA ILE A 537 0.44 7.84 28.42
C ILE A 537 -0.87 7.28 27.93
N VAL A 538 -1.78 8.15 27.50
CA VAL A 538 -3.05 7.77 26.88
C VAL A 538 -2.97 7.99 25.37
N GLY A 539 -3.09 6.91 24.59
CA GLY A 539 -2.95 6.93 23.13
C GLY A 539 -3.82 8.00 22.47
N GLU A 540 -5.12 7.99 22.73
CA GLU A 540 -6.04 9.05 22.31
C GLU A 540 -7.20 9.19 23.30
N VAL A 541 -7.50 10.43 23.70
CA VAL A 541 -8.63 10.78 24.56
C VAL A 541 -9.83 11.11 23.68
N ARG A 542 -10.85 10.25 23.71
CA ARG A 542 -12.06 10.32 22.87
C ARG A 542 -13.35 10.39 23.65
N SER A 543 -13.43 9.78 24.84
CA SER A 543 -14.69 9.58 25.56
C SER A 543 -14.55 9.66 27.08
N LEU A 544 -15.18 8.74 27.81
CA LEU A 544 -15.31 8.73 29.27
C LEU A 544 -13.97 8.66 30.00
N GLU A 545 -12.93 8.11 29.37
CA GLU A 545 -11.57 8.06 29.90
C GLU A 545 -10.98 9.44 30.19
N ALA A 546 -11.49 10.50 29.56
CA ALA A 546 -11.07 11.87 29.86
C ALA A 546 -11.26 12.23 31.34
N LYS A 547 -12.37 11.85 31.95
CA LYS A 547 -12.63 12.17 33.37
C LYS A 547 -11.63 11.48 34.28
N ALA A 548 -11.37 10.20 34.03
CA ALA A 548 -10.38 9.42 34.77
C ALA A 548 -8.94 9.93 34.52
N LEU A 549 -8.63 10.45 33.33
CA LEU A 549 -7.33 11.07 33.04
C LEU A 549 -7.13 12.35 33.84
N TYR A 550 -8.13 13.22 33.84
CA TYR A 550 -8.05 14.46 34.60
C TYR A 550 -8.12 14.24 36.11
N GLU A 551 -8.79 13.19 36.57
CA GLU A 551 -8.69 12.71 37.95
C GLU A 551 -7.23 12.30 38.28
N ALA A 552 -6.58 11.52 37.42
CA ALA A 552 -5.18 11.16 37.57
C ALA A 552 -4.24 12.38 37.61
N MET A 553 -4.43 13.33 36.68
CA MET A 553 -3.65 14.57 36.62
C MET A 553 -3.82 15.42 37.89
N ARG A 554 -5.03 15.49 38.46
CA ARG A 554 -5.31 16.30 39.65
C ARG A 554 -4.82 15.69 40.96
N ILE A 555 -4.87 14.37 41.09
CA ILE A 555 -4.42 13.68 42.31
C ILE A 555 -2.90 13.85 42.48
N GLY A 556 -2.18 14.32 41.44
CA GLY A 556 -0.72 14.30 41.44
C GLY A 556 -0.22 12.87 41.60
N ALA A 557 -1.03 11.88 41.18
CA ALA A 557 -0.82 10.46 41.42
C ALA A 557 0.46 9.93 40.77
N LEU A 558 1.13 10.78 39.98
CA LEU A 558 2.31 10.46 39.23
C LEU A 558 3.29 11.57 39.51
N SER A 559 4.41 11.23 40.17
CA SER A 559 5.58 12.11 40.27
C SER A 559 6.32 12.18 38.92
N ASN A 560 5.56 12.08 37.82
CA ASN A 560 6.00 11.69 36.50
C ASN A 560 5.07 12.31 35.44
N VAL A 561 5.53 12.32 34.18
CA VAL A 561 4.80 12.88 33.03
C VAL A 561 3.43 12.21 32.86
N VAL A 562 2.38 13.02 32.68
CA VAL A 562 1.06 12.57 32.23
C VAL A 562 0.80 13.15 30.86
N ALA A 563 0.64 12.30 29.85
CA ALA A 563 0.45 12.78 28.50
C ALA A 563 -0.62 12.01 27.73
N GLY A 564 -1.28 12.69 26.80
CA GLY A 564 -2.22 12.04 25.89
C GLY A 564 -2.27 12.71 24.53
N THR A 565 -2.89 12.05 23.56
CA THR A 565 -3.30 12.75 22.32
C THR A 565 -4.80 13.02 22.32
N ILE A 566 -5.21 14.09 21.66
CA ILE A 566 -6.63 14.45 21.53
C ILE A 566 -6.88 15.13 20.19
N HIS A 567 -8.10 15.06 19.68
CA HIS A 567 -8.46 15.83 18.51
C HIS A 567 -8.85 17.26 18.90
N GLY A 568 -8.23 18.24 18.27
CA GLY A 568 -8.48 19.67 18.48
C GLY A 568 -7.53 20.49 17.63
N GLU A 569 -8.00 21.58 17.02
CA GLU A 569 -7.19 22.37 16.07
C GLU A 569 -6.64 23.67 16.68
N SER A 570 -6.91 23.90 17.96
CA SER A 570 -6.39 24.99 18.78
C SER A 570 -6.48 24.60 20.26
N ALA A 571 -5.75 25.30 21.14
CA ALA A 571 -5.82 25.05 22.57
C ALA A 571 -7.24 25.27 23.15
N TYR A 572 -7.95 26.30 22.67
CA TYR A 572 -9.37 26.51 23.03
C TYR A 572 -10.26 25.38 22.51
N GLY A 573 -10.02 24.87 21.29
CA GLY A 573 -10.77 23.72 20.76
C GLY A 573 -10.57 22.45 21.59
N VAL A 574 -9.39 22.26 22.20
CA VAL A 574 -9.14 21.18 23.16
C VAL A 574 -9.93 21.40 24.44
N TYR A 575 -9.97 22.64 24.97
CA TYR A 575 -10.80 22.98 26.13
C TYR A 575 -12.28 22.70 25.88
N ASP A 576 -12.82 23.18 24.76
CA ASP A 576 -14.22 23.00 24.39
C ASP A 576 -14.59 21.52 24.32
N ARG A 577 -13.76 20.72 23.66
CA ARG A 577 -13.93 19.26 23.60
C ARG A 577 -13.86 18.61 24.98
N VAL A 578 -12.86 18.92 25.78
CA VAL A 578 -12.66 18.26 27.07
C VAL A 578 -13.75 18.64 28.08
N VAL A 579 -14.07 19.93 28.16
CA VAL A 579 -14.96 20.46 29.19
C VAL A 579 -16.42 20.38 28.77
N ASN A 580 -16.74 20.83 27.55
CA ASN A 580 -18.13 20.90 27.10
C ASN A 580 -18.61 19.59 26.48
N ASP A 581 -17.82 18.94 25.61
CA ASP A 581 -18.24 17.67 24.99
C ASP A 581 -18.10 16.47 25.92
N LEU A 582 -16.95 16.33 26.59
CA LEU A 582 -16.64 15.18 27.46
C LEU A 582 -17.07 15.39 28.92
N GLY A 583 -17.48 16.60 29.27
CA GLY A 583 -18.02 16.92 30.60
C GLY A 583 -16.98 16.86 31.72
N VAL A 584 -15.70 17.10 31.42
CA VAL A 584 -14.66 17.27 32.44
C VAL A 584 -14.84 18.64 33.11
N PRO A 585 -14.82 18.75 34.45
CA PRO A 585 -14.97 20.05 35.10
C PRO A 585 -13.89 21.05 34.66
N THR A 586 -14.27 22.31 34.48
CA THR A 586 -13.36 23.43 34.13
C THR A 586 -12.14 23.51 35.04
N THR A 587 -12.34 23.33 36.35
CA THR A 587 -11.25 23.31 37.36
C THR A 587 -10.30 22.14 37.21
N SER A 588 -10.74 21.05 36.57
CA SER A 588 -9.91 19.89 36.28
C SER A 588 -9.08 20.11 35.02
N PHE A 589 -9.60 20.81 34.00
CA PHE A 589 -8.85 21.15 32.78
C PHE A 589 -7.53 21.88 33.07
N LYS A 590 -7.51 22.71 34.13
CA LYS A 590 -6.32 23.41 34.60
C LYS A 590 -5.14 22.49 34.95
N ALA A 591 -5.35 21.19 35.12
CA ALA A 591 -4.26 20.24 35.33
C ALA A 591 -3.42 20.01 34.07
N THR A 592 -3.95 20.29 32.87
CA THR A 592 -3.16 20.32 31.63
C THR A 592 -2.23 21.53 31.66
N ASP A 593 -0.94 21.33 31.41
CA ASP A 593 0.07 22.40 31.41
C ASP A 593 0.37 22.89 30.00
N ILE A 594 0.56 21.98 29.06
CA ILE A 594 1.02 22.31 27.70
C ILE A 594 0.17 21.58 26.65
N ILE A 595 -0.15 22.29 25.57
CA ILE A 595 -0.87 21.76 24.41
C ILE A 595 -0.08 22.08 23.14
N PRO A 596 0.73 21.14 22.62
CA PRO A 596 1.31 21.26 21.28
C PRO A 596 0.25 20.95 20.23
N ILE A 597 0.09 21.81 19.23
CA ILE A 597 -0.86 21.65 18.13
C ILE A 597 -0.13 21.18 16.86
N CYS A 598 -0.45 19.98 16.39
CA CYS A 598 0.01 19.44 15.12
C CYS A 598 -1.04 19.67 14.03
N LYS A 599 -0.67 20.25 12.88
CA LYS A 599 -1.56 20.44 11.71
C LYS A 599 -0.95 19.83 10.45
N SER A 600 -1.81 19.31 9.58
CA SER A 600 -1.45 19.00 8.19
C SER A 600 -1.80 20.21 7.33
N LEU A 601 -0.78 20.96 6.93
CA LEU A 601 -0.90 22.09 6.03
C LEU A 601 -0.89 21.62 4.57
N ARG A 602 -1.39 22.46 3.67
CA ARG A 602 -1.36 22.23 2.22
C ARG A 602 -0.54 23.31 1.53
N SER A 603 0.10 22.94 0.42
CA SER A 603 0.69 23.89 -0.51
C SER A 603 -0.40 24.77 -1.14
N ALA A 604 0.01 25.92 -1.71
CA ALA A 604 -0.91 26.89 -2.31
C ALA A 604 -1.71 26.31 -3.49
N ASP A 605 -1.14 25.36 -4.23
CA ASP A 605 -1.80 24.62 -5.31
C ASP A 605 -2.69 23.46 -4.81
N GLY A 606 -2.64 23.14 -3.51
CA GLY A 606 -3.40 22.06 -2.88
C GLY A 606 -2.91 20.65 -3.18
N LEU A 607 -1.83 20.50 -3.96
CA LEU A 607 -1.30 19.20 -4.42
C LEU A 607 -0.42 18.51 -3.39
N HIS A 608 0.21 19.27 -2.49
CA HIS A 608 1.15 18.75 -1.50
C HIS A 608 0.66 18.98 -0.07
N ARG A 609 0.94 18.01 0.81
CA ARG A 609 0.69 18.09 2.24
C ARG A 609 1.97 18.03 3.03
N PHE A 610 2.06 18.85 4.07
CA PHE A 610 3.17 18.82 5.02
C PHE A 610 2.65 18.98 6.44
N ARG A 611 3.29 18.29 7.38
CA ARG A 611 2.91 18.31 8.79
C ARG A 611 3.78 19.32 9.52
N ARG A 612 3.18 20.17 10.36
CA ARG A 612 3.85 21.18 11.19
C ARG A 612 3.26 21.18 12.58
N VAL A 613 4.09 21.40 13.58
CA VAL A 613 3.63 21.94 14.85
C VAL A 613 3.36 23.43 14.62
N THR A 614 2.12 23.87 14.86
CA THR A 614 1.74 25.27 14.63
C THR A 614 1.81 26.12 15.88
N GLU A 615 1.52 25.52 17.03
CA GLU A 615 1.45 26.20 18.31
C GLU A 615 2.02 25.29 19.39
N ILE A 616 2.77 25.86 20.34
CA ILE A 616 3.05 25.23 21.64
C ILE A 616 2.46 26.17 22.69
N THR A 617 1.29 25.81 23.21
CA THR A 617 0.51 26.67 24.10
C THR A 617 0.62 26.20 25.53
N GLU A 618 0.92 27.11 26.46
CA GLU A 618 0.77 26.86 27.89
C GLU A 618 -0.63 27.23 28.39
N ILE A 619 -1.08 26.53 29.43
CA ILE A 619 -2.34 26.77 30.10
C ILE A 619 -2.06 27.42 31.45
N ARG A 620 -2.32 28.73 31.56
CA ARG A 620 -2.26 29.48 32.82
C ARG A 620 -3.29 28.96 33.80
N LYS A 621 -3.04 29.13 35.09
CA LYS A 621 -3.89 28.53 36.14
C LYS A 621 -4.88 29.51 36.75
N GLU A 622 -4.64 30.82 36.59
CA GLU A 622 -5.40 31.91 37.21
C GLU A 622 -6.52 32.45 36.29
N TRP A 623 -7.60 31.68 36.16
CA TRP A 623 -8.83 32.07 35.44
C TRP A 623 -10.05 31.35 36.01
N GLU A 624 -11.25 31.94 35.95
CA GLU A 624 -12.45 31.37 36.61
C GLU A 624 -13.53 30.90 35.65
N LYS A 625 -13.92 31.72 34.67
CA LYS A 625 -15.17 31.53 33.91
C LYS A 625 -14.94 31.36 32.42
N ASN A 626 -14.22 32.28 31.79
CA ASN A 626 -13.98 32.30 30.35
C ASN A 626 -12.47 32.27 30.08
N PRO A 627 -11.89 31.08 29.81
CA PRO A 627 -10.46 30.94 29.65
C PRO A 627 -9.92 31.73 28.44
N LEU A 628 -10.73 32.02 27.43
CA LEU A 628 -10.28 32.81 26.29
C LEU A 628 -10.18 34.30 26.62
N LYS A 629 -11.15 34.85 27.36
CA LYS A 629 -11.15 36.27 27.79
C LYS A 629 -10.16 36.55 28.91
N GLU A 630 -9.90 35.55 29.74
CA GLU A 630 -8.99 35.63 30.88
C GLU A 630 -7.56 35.17 30.53
N GLU A 631 -7.23 35.13 29.22
CA GLU A 631 -5.88 34.82 28.71
C GLU A 631 -5.29 33.51 29.27
N ALA A 632 -6.12 32.49 29.45
CA ALA A 632 -5.70 31.19 29.98
C ALA A 632 -4.79 30.43 29.01
N PHE A 633 -4.86 30.73 27.71
CA PHE A 633 -4.08 30.10 26.65
C PHE A 633 -2.99 31.04 26.16
N VAL A 634 -1.73 30.73 26.42
CA VAL A 634 -0.61 31.57 26.01
C VAL A 634 0.33 30.77 25.12
N ASN A 635 0.56 31.26 23.91
CA ASN A 635 1.47 30.59 22.99
C ASN A 635 2.91 30.90 23.39
N LEU A 636 3.70 29.86 23.67
CA LEU A 636 5.16 29.99 23.83
C LEU A 636 5.86 30.03 22.48
N MET A 637 5.30 29.31 21.51
CA MET A 637 5.77 29.34 20.13
C MET A 637 4.61 29.29 19.14
N GLU A 638 4.76 29.99 18.01
CA GLU A 638 3.75 30.10 16.97
C GLU A 638 4.36 30.02 15.56
N TYR A 639 3.68 29.31 14.66
CA TYR A 639 4.18 29.03 13.33
C TYR A 639 3.97 30.19 12.36
N SER A 640 5.04 30.57 11.68
CA SER A 640 5.02 31.57 10.61
C SER A 640 4.90 30.89 9.25
N GLY A 641 3.73 31.00 8.62
CA GLY A 641 3.51 30.49 7.27
C GLY A 641 4.37 31.17 6.19
N LYS A 642 4.92 32.35 6.47
CA LYS A 642 5.83 33.07 5.56
C LYS A 642 7.22 32.45 5.52
N GLU A 643 7.72 31.98 6.66
CA GLU A 643 9.08 31.45 6.82
C GLU A 643 9.12 29.93 6.97
N ASP A 644 7.96 29.26 7.02
CA ASP A 644 7.82 27.82 7.26
C ASP A 644 8.57 27.36 8.52
N THR A 645 8.47 28.15 9.59
CA THR A 645 9.19 27.92 10.85
C THR A 645 8.38 28.32 12.07
N LEU A 646 8.65 27.67 13.19
CA LEU A 646 8.02 27.93 14.49
C LEU A 646 8.79 29.03 15.23
N LYS A 647 8.19 30.17 15.51
CA LYS A 647 8.84 31.31 16.16
C LYS A 647 8.53 31.36 17.66
N PRO A 648 9.49 31.72 18.51
CA PRO A 648 9.19 32.02 19.91
C PRO A 648 8.36 33.30 20.00
N THR A 649 7.46 33.37 20.98
CA THR A 649 6.71 34.58 21.32
C THR A 649 7.46 35.42 22.34
N ASP A 650 7.07 36.68 22.53
CA ASP A 650 7.68 37.57 23.52
C ASP A 650 7.56 37.00 24.94
N THR A 651 6.42 36.41 25.29
CA THR A 651 6.22 35.72 26.59
C THR A 651 7.28 34.63 26.81
N PHE A 652 7.58 33.83 25.78
CA PHE A 652 8.59 32.80 25.91
C PHE A 652 9.99 33.40 26.03
N VAL A 653 10.36 34.38 25.20
CA VAL A 653 11.70 34.99 25.22
C VAL A 653 11.97 35.72 26.54
N ASN A 654 10.98 36.44 27.06
CA ASN A 654 11.09 37.23 28.29
C ASN A 654 11.03 36.38 29.57
N GLY A 655 10.72 35.09 29.48
CA GLY A 655 10.61 34.22 30.65
C GLY A 655 9.33 34.43 31.47
N GLU A 656 8.26 34.89 30.83
CA GLU A 656 6.97 35.16 31.47
C GLU A 656 6.09 33.90 31.63
N SER A 657 6.58 32.72 31.19
CA SER A 657 5.85 31.47 31.27
C SER A 657 5.67 30.98 32.71
N GLU A 658 4.42 30.79 33.13
CA GLU A 658 4.09 30.25 34.45
C GLU A 658 4.62 28.82 34.62
N ILE A 659 4.50 27.99 33.57
CA ILE A 659 4.89 26.58 33.63
C ILE A 659 6.40 26.41 33.70
N LEU A 660 7.15 27.15 32.87
CA LEU A 660 8.62 27.10 32.90
C LEU A 660 9.18 27.63 34.22
N ASN A 661 8.61 28.71 34.74
CA ASN A 661 8.99 29.24 36.06
C ASN A 661 8.62 28.30 37.21
N ARG A 662 7.53 27.54 37.09
CA ARG A 662 7.20 26.49 38.05
C ARG A 662 8.26 25.38 38.04
N ILE A 663 8.66 24.90 36.86
CA ILE A 663 9.73 23.89 36.73
C ILE A 663 11.04 24.42 37.33
N SER A 664 11.41 25.66 36.99
CA SER A 664 12.65 26.28 37.48
C SER A 664 12.67 26.44 38.99
N SER A 665 11.52 26.73 39.61
CA SER A 665 11.40 26.89 41.07
C SER A 665 11.74 25.63 41.87
N TYR A 666 11.59 24.44 41.28
CA TYR A 666 11.91 23.16 41.92
C TYR A 666 13.40 22.77 41.80
N VAL A 667 14.15 23.48 40.98
CA VAL A 667 15.58 23.22 40.73
C VAL A 667 16.38 24.39 41.31
N LYS A 668 17.20 24.11 42.32
CA LYS A 668 17.95 25.12 43.07
C LYS A 668 18.76 26.05 42.15
N GLU A 669 19.35 25.50 41.10
CA GLU A 669 20.20 26.18 40.14
C GLU A 669 19.42 27.07 39.15
N TRP A 670 18.12 26.83 38.96
CA TRP A 670 17.27 27.58 38.03
C TRP A 670 16.30 28.52 38.73
N SER A 671 16.11 28.38 40.04
CA SER A 671 15.17 29.17 40.82
C SER A 671 15.50 30.66 40.71
N GLY A 672 14.60 31.42 40.07
CA GLY A 672 14.77 32.85 39.81
C GLY A 672 15.79 33.21 38.71
N ASN A 673 16.34 32.22 38.00
CA ASN A 673 17.32 32.41 36.93
C ASN A 673 16.76 31.94 35.57
N TRP A 674 16.07 32.85 34.88
CA TRP A 674 15.52 32.59 33.55
C TRP A 674 16.60 32.30 32.50
N GLU A 675 17.75 32.99 32.58
CA GLU A 675 18.85 32.82 31.63
C GLU A 675 19.35 31.36 31.64
N ALA A 676 19.53 30.77 32.81
CA ALA A 676 19.93 29.36 32.92
C ALA A 676 18.90 28.38 32.34
N VAL A 677 17.61 28.67 32.46
CA VAL A 677 16.52 27.87 31.85
C VAL A 677 16.57 28.00 30.32
N TRP A 678 16.67 29.23 29.82
CA TRP A 678 16.77 29.52 28.40
C TRP A 678 18.01 28.87 27.77
N GLU A 679 19.15 28.95 28.42
CA GLU A 679 20.39 28.30 27.99
C GLU A 679 20.27 26.78 27.96
N ASN A 680 19.60 26.16 28.94
CA ASN A 680 19.37 24.71 28.93
C ASN A 680 18.49 24.27 27.75
N ILE A 681 17.43 25.03 27.46
CA ILE A 681 16.55 24.80 26.30
C ILE A 681 17.35 24.92 25.00
N ASN A 682 18.16 25.97 24.87
CA ASN A 682 19.01 26.19 23.69
C ASN A 682 20.10 25.12 23.55
N LEU A 683 20.67 24.65 24.66
CA LEU A 683 21.64 23.55 24.65
C LEU A 683 21.03 22.27 24.09
N ARG A 684 19.82 21.91 24.54
CA ARG A 684 19.06 20.76 23.99
C ARG A 684 18.76 20.93 22.51
N ALA A 685 18.35 22.14 22.10
CA ALA A 685 18.12 22.48 20.71
C ALA A 685 19.39 22.31 19.86
N LYS A 686 20.52 22.83 20.34
CA LYS A 686 21.84 22.74 19.69
C LYS A 686 22.31 21.30 19.55
N ILE A 687 22.15 20.48 20.60
CA ILE A 687 22.46 19.03 20.55
C ILE A 687 21.64 18.34 19.46
N LYS A 688 20.32 18.53 19.47
CA LYS A 688 19.41 17.89 18.51
C LYS A 688 19.68 18.36 17.07
N GLN A 689 19.98 19.63 16.86
CA GLN A 689 20.41 20.16 15.57
C GLN A 689 21.76 19.56 15.12
N THR A 690 22.73 19.46 16.03
CA THR A 690 24.05 18.85 15.74
C THR A 690 23.91 17.40 15.27
N ILE A 691 22.99 16.63 15.87
CA ILE A 691 22.68 15.25 15.43
C ILE A 691 22.19 15.24 13.97
N VAL A 692 21.33 16.19 13.59
CA VAL A 692 20.84 16.33 12.20
C VAL A 692 21.98 16.68 11.25
N GLU A 693 22.78 17.69 11.58
CA GLU A 693 23.91 18.13 10.76
C GLU A 693 24.96 17.03 10.57
N LEU A 694 25.27 16.25 11.60
CA LEU A 694 26.18 15.11 11.51
C LEU A 694 25.60 13.98 10.66
N SER A 695 24.30 13.69 10.78
CA SER A 695 23.62 12.71 9.92
C SER A 695 23.71 13.07 8.45
N GLU A 696 23.48 14.34 8.10
CA GLU A 696 23.57 14.84 6.73
C GLU A 696 25.01 14.86 6.23
N LYS A 697 25.95 15.35 7.04
CA LYS A 697 27.38 15.41 6.68
C LYS A 697 27.99 14.03 6.42
N LEU A 698 27.59 13.02 7.19
CA LEU A 698 28.07 11.64 7.03
C LEU A 698 27.24 10.81 6.05
N ASN A 699 26.12 11.35 5.55
CA ASN A 699 25.11 10.63 4.78
C ASN A 699 24.64 9.33 5.48
N LYS A 700 24.42 9.42 6.80
CA LYS A 700 24.03 8.31 7.68
C LYS A 700 22.69 8.63 8.36
N PRO A 701 21.54 8.32 7.72
CA PRO A 701 20.22 8.62 8.28
C PRO A 701 19.92 7.86 9.58
N GLU A 702 20.59 6.73 9.83
CA GLU A 702 20.44 5.91 11.03
C GLU A 702 20.75 6.66 12.33
N ILE A 703 21.60 7.71 12.27
CA ILE A 703 21.97 8.56 13.41
C ILE A 703 20.75 9.29 14.01
N LEU A 704 19.70 9.48 13.21
CA LEU A 704 18.48 10.16 13.64
C LEU A 704 17.49 9.21 14.33
N GLU A 705 17.74 7.90 14.28
CA GLU A 705 16.82 6.88 14.80
C GLU A 705 16.92 6.77 16.33
N ALA A 706 15.88 6.16 16.92
CA ALA A 706 15.69 6.10 18.36
C ALA A 706 16.90 5.55 19.14
N GLU A 707 17.62 4.55 18.61
CA GLU A 707 18.79 3.97 19.27
C GLU A 707 19.88 5.01 19.57
N TRP A 708 20.15 5.91 18.62
CA TRP A 708 21.18 6.95 18.76
C TRP A 708 20.69 8.11 19.63
N VAL A 709 19.43 8.52 19.43
CA VAL A 709 18.84 9.63 20.16
C VAL A 709 18.70 9.30 21.65
N VAL A 710 18.27 8.09 22.01
CA VAL A 710 18.16 7.66 23.41
C VAL A 710 19.53 7.61 24.09
N LYS A 711 20.57 7.08 23.43
CA LYS A 711 21.95 7.11 23.96
C LYS A 711 22.44 8.54 24.16
N SER A 712 22.15 9.43 23.21
CA SER A 712 22.51 10.85 23.30
C SER A 712 21.82 11.54 24.48
N ASN A 713 20.50 11.35 24.64
CA ASN A 713 19.72 11.93 25.73
C ASN A 713 20.25 11.44 27.10
N GLN A 714 20.52 10.14 27.26
CA GLN A 714 21.12 9.60 28.48
C GLN A 714 22.49 10.23 28.77
N LYS A 715 23.37 10.30 27.76
CA LYS A 715 24.72 10.82 27.96
C LYS A 715 24.71 12.31 28.32
N PHE A 716 23.79 13.09 27.75
CA PHE A 716 23.57 14.48 28.14
C PHE A 716 23.34 14.62 29.65
N HIS A 717 22.45 13.81 30.24
CA HIS A 717 22.20 13.83 31.68
C HIS A 717 23.40 13.36 32.51
N LEU A 718 24.10 12.31 32.07
CA LEU A 718 25.29 11.80 32.77
C LEU A 718 26.43 12.83 32.79
N ILE A 719 26.66 13.53 31.69
CA ILE A 719 27.67 14.60 31.61
C ILE A 719 27.30 15.76 32.53
N GLN A 720 26.02 16.15 32.58
CA GLN A 720 25.56 17.18 33.51
C GLN A 720 25.76 16.77 34.97
N GLU A 721 25.47 15.52 35.32
CA GLU A 721 25.71 15.00 36.67
C GLU A 721 27.21 14.97 37.03
N GLU A 722 28.05 14.52 36.10
CA GLU A 722 29.51 14.47 36.25
C GLU A 722 30.09 15.87 36.48
N LEU A 723 29.77 16.83 35.61
CA LEU A 723 30.23 18.22 35.75
C LEU A 723 29.75 18.85 37.06
N ARG A 724 28.48 18.65 37.44
CA ARG A 724 27.96 19.14 38.73
C ARG A 724 28.74 18.61 39.92
N LYS A 725 29.18 17.35 39.88
CA LYS A 725 30.01 16.77 40.96
C LYS A 725 31.44 17.32 40.97
N GLU A 726 31.99 17.65 39.80
CA GLU A 726 33.36 18.15 39.65
C GLU A 726 33.50 19.64 39.99
N THR A 727 32.64 20.49 39.43
CA THR A 727 32.79 21.96 39.47
C THR A 727 31.68 22.68 40.25
N GLY A 728 30.64 21.94 40.69
CA GLY A 728 29.49 22.50 41.40
C GLY A 728 28.41 23.11 40.51
N ALA A 729 28.67 23.26 39.20
CA ALA A 729 27.74 23.76 38.19
C ALA A 729 27.93 22.99 36.86
N ALA A 730 26.93 22.98 36.00
CA ALA A 730 27.06 22.40 34.65
C ALA A 730 26.90 23.49 33.60
N GLU A 731 28.02 24.13 33.26
CA GLU A 731 28.07 25.19 32.25
C GLU A 731 27.64 24.65 30.87
N PRO A 732 26.69 25.30 30.17
CA PRO A 732 26.12 24.78 28.93
C PRO A 732 27.14 24.46 27.84
N ASP A 733 28.15 25.31 27.68
CA ASP A 733 29.18 25.13 26.66
C ASP A 733 30.11 23.94 26.97
N GLU A 734 30.47 23.74 28.24
CA GLU A 734 31.29 22.58 28.66
C GLU A 734 30.52 21.27 28.46
N VAL A 735 29.24 21.25 28.83
CA VAL A 735 28.34 20.11 28.59
C VAL A 735 28.29 19.79 27.10
N TYR A 736 28.12 20.81 26.24
CA TYR A 736 28.09 20.63 24.80
C TYR A 736 29.40 20.07 24.24
N GLN A 737 30.56 20.58 24.66
CA GLN A 737 31.85 20.10 24.17
C GLN A 737 32.12 18.65 24.60
N LYS A 738 31.96 18.31 25.89
CA LYS A 738 32.10 16.94 26.38
C LYS A 738 31.13 15.99 25.66
N TRP A 739 29.88 16.43 25.42
CA TRP A 739 28.90 15.65 24.66
C TRP A 739 29.33 15.45 23.21
N LEU A 740 29.79 16.52 22.54
CA LEU A 740 30.18 16.49 21.13
C LEU A 740 31.40 15.59 20.89
N GLU A 741 32.41 15.65 21.78
CA GLU A 741 33.58 14.78 21.74
C GLU A 741 33.17 13.31 21.89
N TRP A 742 32.34 13.00 22.88
CA TRP A 742 31.80 11.66 23.08
C TRP A 742 31.00 11.18 21.85
N PHE A 743 30.12 12.03 21.30
CA PHE A 743 29.26 11.65 20.20
C PHE A 743 30.05 11.42 18.91
N LYS A 744 31.08 12.23 18.63
CA LYS A 744 32.03 12.01 17.52
C LYS A 744 32.80 10.70 17.69
N SER A 745 33.31 10.43 18.89
CA SER A 745 33.97 9.16 19.21
C SER A 745 33.05 7.97 18.96
N LEU A 746 31.76 8.07 19.35
CA LEU A 746 30.77 7.02 19.10
C LEU A 746 30.54 6.79 17.59
N LEU A 747 30.60 7.85 16.79
CA LEU A 747 30.50 7.80 15.32
C LEU A 747 31.80 7.36 14.64
N ARG A 748 32.88 7.15 15.39
CA ARG A 748 34.25 6.87 14.88
C ARG A 748 34.78 7.98 13.96
N MET A 749 34.45 9.23 14.30
CA MET A 749 35.06 10.44 13.74
C MET A 749 36.16 10.94 14.66
#